data_AF-A0A395IP16-F1
#
_entry.id   AF-A0A395IP16-F1
#
_cell.length_a   1.000
_cell.length_b   1.000
_cell.length_c   1.000
_cell.angle_alpha   90.00
_cell.angle_beta   90.00
_cell.angle_gamma   90.00
#
_symmetry.space_group_name_H-M   'P 1'
#
loop_
_entity.id
_entity.type
_entity.pdbx_description
1 polymer ?
#
loop_
_entity_poly.entity_id
_entity_poly.type
_entity_poly.pdbx_seq_one_letter_code
_entity_poly.pdbx_strand_id
1 'polypeptide(L)'
;MFTFCSLQGAQSESSASQSLLELDGGLKVLIDVGWDETFDVEKLRELEKQIPTLSLVLLTHATVPHIAAYAHCCKHFPLFTRIPVYATHPVIALGRTLLQDLYSSTPLASTVIPTTSSFLLQPPTKEEINYYFSLVRPLKYSQPHQPLNGVTITAYNAGHSLGGTIWHIQHGLESIVYAVDWNQARENVLAGAAWLGGAGAGGAEVIEQLRKPTALICSSKGGERVALPGGRAKRDELLLDMIKSSISRGGTVLIPTDSGARMMELAYLLEHAWRTENQEEESAFKSAKPYLAVSTSEMTMRYTRSMFEWMDEAIIREFEAQPGHEEQQTGQQRRNAQETKSNAGPFEFKHLRILGRKGQIDRILNETDNLGRSVGKVILASDTSIEWGFSKEVLRKIADDDKNLLILTEKLNQINGAPGLGRTLYSWWEERRNGLALEPSSGGAGLEQVLGGGRDLEIREPKRIPLEGNDLVVYQQWLATQRQLQNTLQPGGATALEASADIVDDASSDSSSDSDDSETDQQGKALNISATIGQANRKKIGLSDEDLGINILLRKKGVHDFDAGEFLRAEERDEVDGQEPQRPGKYDTKDTLGKKRKWDDVAASGKRRMPNEGKRQQAENNEDGSIADVLEEDDLLDIIEEIPGPSRLDISTETLKINLRIAFVDFAGLHDKRSLQMLIPLIQPRKLILIGGMKDETLALASDCRKLLGSTKEKLVDVYTPEIGIVIDASVDTNAWAVKLTDSLVKQLRWQNVKGLGIVTLTGRLETTHIDNVSHDSEGANKKQKMLTGESGETPTQAALDSAKAVVEMPILDVLPSNLASATRSIAQPLHVGDLRLTDLRKIMQSSGLTAELRGEGTLLIDGSVIVRKTGTGRIEVESVGVTTTSFYAVKRKIYEGLAVVTGG
;
A
#
# COMPACT_ATOMS: atom_id res chain seq x y z
N MET A 1 15.55 -5.08 -18.41
CA MET A 1 15.57 -3.62 -18.58
C MET A 1 14.27 -3.08 -18.04
N PHE A 2 14.33 -1.95 -17.33
CA PHE A 2 13.14 -1.26 -16.87
C PHE A 2 13.35 0.25 -16.82
N THR A 3 12.25 0.97 -16.99
CA THR A 3 12.22 2.44 -16.83
C THR A 3 11.27 2.84 -15.71
N PHE A 4 11.54 4.00 -15.12
CA PHE A 4 10.76 4.59 -14.04
C PHE A 4 10.37 6.02 -14.41
N CYS A 5 9.11 6.39 -14.18
CA CYS A 5 8.60 7.74 -14.38
C CYS A 5 7.70 8.15 -13.21
N SER A 6 7.94 9.31 -12.61
CA SER A 6 6.99 9.92 -11.66
C SER A 6 5.96 10.71 -12.45
N LEU A 7 4.68 10.31 -12.35
CA LEU A 7 3.56 11.05 -12.94
C LEU A 7 3.15 12.22 -12.02
N GLN A 8 3.29 12.05 -10.71
CA GLN A 8 3.15 13.11 -9.69
C GLN A 8 4.15 12.89 -8.55
N GLY A 9 4.49 13.99 -7.85
CA GLY A 9 5.24 14.00 -6.59
C GLY A 9 6.76 14.17 -6.68
N ALA A 10 7.42 13.98 -7.83
CA ALA A 10 8.87 14.19 -7.94
C ALA A 10 9.25 15.68 -8.07
N GLN A 11 10.01 16.20 -7.09
CA GLN A 11 10.44 17.61 -7.01
C GLN A 11 9.28 18.62 -7.10
N SER A 12 8.13 18.25 -6.52
CA SER A 12 6.86 18.96 -6.70
C SER A 12 6.33 19.58 -5.40
N GLU A 13 5.52 20.61 -5.56
CA GLU A 13 4.72 21.23 -4.50
C GLU A 13 3.46 20.43 -4.15
N SER A 14 3.02 19.56 -5.08
CA SER A 14 1.95 18.60 -4.87
C SER A 14 2.39 17.47 -3.93
N SER A 15 1.56 17.12 -2.96
CA SER A 15 1.77 15.99 -2.05
C SER A 15 1.65 14.63 -2.75
N ALA A 16 0.93 14.57 -3.88
CA ALA A 16 0.45 13.36 -4.54
C ALA A 16 1.56 12.42 -5.05
N SER A 17 1.46 11.15 -4.67
CA SER A 17 2.24 10.02 -5.19
C SER A 17 1.52 9.40 -6.40
N GLN A 18 2.18 9.44 -7.57
CA GLN A 18 1.83 8.60 -8.72
C GLN A 18 3.12 8.21 -9.43
N SER A 19 3.38 6.91 -9.56
CA SER A 19 4.63 6.38 -10.15
C SER A 19 4.34 5.29 -11.17
N LEU A 20 4.90 5.40 -12.37
CA LEU A 20 4.84 4.40 -13.42
C LEU A 20 6.18 3.65 -13.50
N LEU A 21 6.11 2.33 -13.47
CA LEU A 21 7.25 1.42 -13.63
C LEU A 21 6.99 0.53 -14.85
N GLU A 22 7.86 0.58 -15.86
CA GLU A 22 7.73 -0.19 -17.10
C GLU A 22 8.89 -1.20 -17.20
N LEU A 23 8.56 -2.49 -17.17
CA LEU A 23 9.49 -3.62 -17.13
C LEU A 23 9.60 -4.29 -18.52
N ASP A 24 10.66 -5.08 -18.73
CA ASP A 24 10.83 -5.97 -19.89
C ASP A 24 9.53 -6.70 -20.28
N GLY A 25 9.28 -6.81 -21.58
CA GLY A 25 8.06 -7.40 -22.12
C GLY A 25 6.87 -6.43 -22.20
N GLY A 26 7.05 -5.15 -21.87
CA GLY A 26 5.98 -4.13 -21.91
C GLY A 26 5.04 -4.16 -20.72
N LEU A 27 5.50 -4.73 -19.59
CA LEU A 27 4.72 -4.86 -18.37
C LEU A 27 4.75 -3.55 -17.59
N LYS A 28 3.60 -2.87 -17.48
CA LYS A 28 3.47 -1.59 -16.77
C LYS A 28 2.78 -1.76 -15.42
N VAL A 29 3.47 -1.35 -14.37
CA VAL A 29 3.00 -1.29 -12.99
C VAL A 29 2.77 0.18 -12.64
N LEU A 30 1.53 0.55 -12.31
CA LEU A 30 1.25 1.80 -11.62
C LEU A 30 1.43 1.58 -10.11
N ILE A 31 2.11 2.50 -9.43
CA ILE A 31 2.22 2.53 -7.97
C ILE A 31 1.62 3.85 -7.49
N ASP A 32 0.66 3.72 -6.59
CA ASP A 32 -0.25 4.74 -6.07
C ASP A 32 -1.18 5.40 -7.10
N VAL A 33 -2.30 5.89 -6.58
CA VAL A 33 -3.33 6.65 -7.31
C VAL A 33 -3.66 7.91 -6.49
N GLY A 34 -2.58 8.62 -6.13
CA GLY A 34 -2.62 9.79 -5.27
C GLY A 34 -3.30 11.00 -5.89
N TRP A 35 -3.81 11.87 -5.03
CA TRP A 35 -4.22 13.23 -5.38
C TRP A 35 -3.71 14.19 -4.32
N ASP A 36 -3.78 15.49 -4.57
CA ASP A 36 -3.48 16.52 -3.57
C ASP A 36 -4.75 17.27 -3.15
N GLU A 37 -4.58 18.18 -2.20
CA GLU A 37 -5.68 18.86 -1.51
C GLU A 37 -6.47 19.83 -2.41
N THR A 38 -6.02 20.05 -3.65
CA THR A 38 -6.71 20.88 -4.64
C THR A 38 -7.78 20.10 -5.43
N PHE A 39 -7.66 18.76 -5.48
CA PHE A 39 -8.49 17.88 -6.31
C PHE A 39 -8.59 18.31 -7.78
N ASP A 40 -7.50 18.90 -8.30
CA ASP A 40 -7.38 19.31 -9.69
C ASP A 40 -7.21 18.10 -10.63
N VAL A 41 -8.11 18.00 -11.59
CA VAL A 41 -8.26 16.88 -12.52
C VAL A 41 -7.27 16.95 -13.68
N GLU A 42 -6.72 18.14 -13.99
CA GLU A 42 -5.68 18.26 -15.03
C GLU A 42 -4.42 17.45 -14.63
N LYS A 43 -4.14 17.32 -13.34
CA LYS A 43 -3.07 16.49 -12.77
C LYS A 43 -3.24 14.98 -13.04
N LEU A 44 -4.47 14.53 -13.31
CA LEU A 44 -4.77 13.12 -13.62
C LEU A 44 -4.66 12.81 -15.13
N ARG A 45 -4.44 13.82 -15.98
CA ARG A 45 -4.44 13.68 -17.44
C ARG A 45 -3.30 12.82 -17.99
N GLU A 46 -2.14 12.79 -17.33
CA GLU A 46 -1.04 11.91 -17.72
C GLU A 46 -1.27 10.46 -17.26
N LEU A 47 -1.93 10.26 -16.13
CA LEU A 47 -2.40 8.95 -15.68
C LEU A 47 -3.42 8.37 -16.66
N GLU A 48 -4.44 9.15 -17.04
CA GLU A 48 -5.50 8.73 -17.98
C GLU A 48 -4.95 8.10 -19.27
N LYS A 49 -3.92 8.74 -19.87
CA LYS A 49 -3.26 8.23 -21.09
C LYS A 49 -2.61 6.86 -20.92
N GLN A 50 -2.14 6.52 -19.72
CA GLN A 50 -1.43 5.26 -19.47
C GLN A 50 -2.38 4.09 -19.24
N ILE A 51 -3.62 4.34 -18.77
CA ILE A 51 -4.61 3.33 -18.35
C ILE A 51 -4.78 2.18 -19.36
N PRO A 52 -4.90 2.40 -20.69
CA PRO A 52 -5.03 1.30 -21.66
C PRO A 52 -3.81 0.37 -21.76
N THR A 53 -2.66 0.75 -21.16
CA THR A 53 -1.40 0.00 -21.19
C THR A 53 -0.97 -0.54 -19.82
N LEU A 54 -1.70 -0.22 -18.74
CA LEU A 54 -1.38 -0.70 -17.39
C LEU A 54 -1.69 -2.19 -17.22
N SER A 55 -0.73 -2.94 -16.68
CA SER A 55 -0.85 -4.38 -16.41
C SER A 55 -1.37 -4.67 -15.01
N LEU A 56 -1.01 -3.85 -14.01
CA LEU A 56 -1.54 -3.89 -12.64
C LEU A 56 -1.34 -2.56 -11.90
N VAL A 57 -2.04 -2.37 -10.78
CA VAL A 57 -1.86 -1.26 -9.84
C VAL A 57 -1.44 -1.78 -8.46
N LEU A 58 -0.47 -1.12 -7.82
CA LEU A 58 -0.08 -1.31 -6.43
C LEU A 58 -0.45 -0.07 -5.62
N LEU A 59 -1.00 -0.24 -4.41
CA LEU A 59 -1.28 0.87 -3.48
C LEU A 59 -0.39 0.75 -2.24
N THR A 60 0.15 1.87 -1.74
CA THR A 60 1.03 1.88 -0.57
C THR A 60 0.35 2.24 0.74
N HIS A 61 -0.45 3.32 0.77
CA HIS A 61 -1.01 3.90 1.99
C HIS A 61 -2.49 4.29 1.84
N ALA A 62 -3.22 4.28 2.96
CA ALA A 62 -4.59 4.76 3.06
C ALA A 62 -4.62 6.25 3.47
N THR A 63 -3.95 7.10 2.69
CA THR A 63 -3.86 8.55 2.92
C THR A 63 -4.11 9.30 1.60
N VAL A 64 -4.59 10.55 1.67
CA VAL A 64 -4.94 11.38 0.49
C VAL A 64 -3.84 11.34 -0.58
N PRO A 65 -2.55 11.51 -0.24
CA PRO A 65 -1.48 11.53 -1.24
C PRO A 65 -1.24 10.22 -1.99
N HIS A 66 -1.84 9.09 -1.62
CA HIS A 66 -1.58 7.78 -2.24
C HIS A 66 -2.82 7.11 -2.85
N ILE A 67 -4.03 7.52 -2.47
CA ILE A 67 -5.28 6.84 -2.90
C ILE A 67 -6.44 7.76 -3.27
N ALA A 68 -6.35 9.09 -3.07
CA ALA A 68 -7.50 9.99 -3.24
C ALA A 68 -8.14 9.97 -4.65
N ALA A 69 -7.37 9.76 -5.72
CA ALA A 69 -7.90 9.69 -7.07
C ALA A 69 -8.46 8.29 -7.45
N TYR A 70 -8.34 7.27 -6.59
CA TYR A 70 -8.73 5.90 -6.92
C TYR A 70 -10.21 5.75 -7.32
N ALA A 71 -11.13 6.23 -6.49
CA ALA A 71 -12.57 6.15 -6.81
C ALA A 71 -12.98 7.02 -8.01
N HIS A 72 -12.33 8.19 -8.19
CA HIS A 72 -12.48 8.99 -9.41
C HIS A 72 -12.09 8.19 -10.66
N CYS A 73 -10.90 7.56 -10.64
CA CYS A 73 -10.42 6.75 -11.76
C CYS A 73 -11.35 5.57 -12.05
N CYS A 74 -11.85 4.87 -11.02
CA CYS A 74 -12.81 3.78 -11.18
C CYS A 74 -14.16 4.20 -11.78
N LYS A 75 -14.63 5.44 -11.52
CA LYS A 75 -15.90 5.94 -12.04
C LYS A 75 -15.80 6.58 -13.42
N HIS A 76 -14.75 7.37 -13.66
CA HIS A 76 -14.69 8.27 -14.82
C HIS A 76 -13.72 7.81 -15.92
N PHE A 77 -12.69 7.02 -15.61
CA PHE A 77 -11.74 6.56 -16.62
C PHE A 77 -12.12 5.16 -17.16
N PRO A 78 -12.40 5.02 -18.47
CA PRO A 78 -12.70 3.72 -19.07
C PRO A 78 -11.58 2.71 -18.83
N LEU A 79 -11.96 1.42 -18.76
CA LEU A 79 -11.07 0.27 -18.52
C LEU A 79 -10.39 0.20 -17.15
N PHE A 80 -10.33 1.27 -16.35
CA PHE A 80 -9.56 1.29 -15.10
C PHE A 80 -9.98 0.19 -14.10
N THR A 81 -11.29 -0.05 -13.95
CA THR A 81 -11.86 -1.13 -13.12
C THR A 81 -11.57 -2.55 -13.59
N ARG A 82 -10.95 -2.72 -14.77
CA ARG A 82 -10.49 -4.03 -15.30
C ARG A 82 -9.04 -4.34 -14.91
N ILE A 83 -8.27 -3.36 -14.47
CA ILE A 83 -6.87 -3.53 -14.10
C ILE A 83 -6.81 -4.18 -12.70
N PRO A 84 -6.02 -5.25 -12.49
CA PRO A 84 -5.90 -5.86 -11.17
C PRO A 84 -5.13 -4.94 -10.20
N VAL A 85 -5.77 -4.59 -9.08
CA VAL A 85 -5.21 -3.74 -8.02
C VAL A 85 -4.81 -4.60 -6.82
N TYR A 86 -3.65 -4.32 -6.22
CA TYR A 86 -3.13 -5.03 -5.03
C TYR A 86 -2.81 -4.06 -3.90
N ALA A 87 -3.18 -4.43 -2.68
CA ALA A 87 -2.93 -3.67 -1.46
C ALA A 87 -2.95 -4.60 -0.24
N THR A 88 -2.51 -4.13 0.93
CA THR A 88 -2.72 -4.83 2.20
C THR A 88 -4.15 -4.65 2.71
N HIS A 89 -4.61 -5.55 3.58
CA HIS A 89 -5.97 -5.50 4.10
C HIS A 89 -6.34 -4.18 4.80
N PRO A 90 -5.49 -3.57 5.66
CA PRO A 90 -5.81 -2.28 6.28
C PRO A 90 -5.84 -1.13 5.27
N VAL A 91 -4.99 -1.14 4.22
CA VAL A 91 -5.01 -0.10 3.18
C VAL A 91 -6.31 -0.13 2.38
N ILE A 92 -6.88 -1.32 2.11
CA ILE A 92 -8.20 -1.47 1.49
C ILE A 92 -9.30 -0.95 2.43
N ALA A 93 -9.27 -1.33 3.70
CA ALA A 93 -10.33 -1.00 4.65
C ALA A 93 -10.36 0.48 5.04
N LEU A 94 -9.20 1.06 5.37
CA LEU A 94 -9.05 2.48 5.73
C LEU A 94 -9.07 3.39 4.50
N GLY A 95 -8.56 2.93 3.35
CA GLY A 95 -8.66 3.67 2.10
C GLY A 95 -10.12 3.92 1.71
N ARG A 96 -11.00 2.92 1.92
CA ARG A 96 -12.44 3.09 1.76
C ARG A 96 -13.04 4.12 2.71
N THR A 97 -12.72 4.07 4.02
CA THR A 97 -13.31 5.03 4.98
C THR A 97 -12.78 6.45 4.75
N LEU A 98 -11.53 6.60 4.28
CA LEU A 98 -10.99 7.86 3.79
C LEU A 98 -11.75 8.41 2.59
N LEU A 99 -11.97 7.61 1.52
CA LEU A 99 -12.68 8.13 0.35
C LEU A 99 -14.17 8.41 0.66
N GLN A 100 -14.79 7.67 1.58
CA GLN A 100 -16.15 7.97 2.05
C GLN A 100 -16.21 9.25 2.93
N ASP A 101 -15.17 9.54 3.75
CA ASP A 101 -15.06 10.80 4.49
C ASP A 101 -14.82 11.98 3.54
N LEU A 102 -13.90 11.83 2.58
CA LEU A 102 -13.56 12.84 1.59
C LEU A 102 -14.76 13.23 0.70
N TYR A 103 -15.42 12.27 0.07
CA TYR A 103 -16.55 12.54 -0.83
C TYR A 103 -17.83 13.00 -0.12
N SER A 104 -17.96 12.77 1.19
CA SER A 104 -19.05 13.37 2.00
C SER A 104 -18.69 14.75 2.55
N SER A 105 -17.40 15.04 2.77
CA SER A 105 -16.92 16.27 3.40
C SER A 105 -16.58 17.42 2.44
N THR A 106 -16.31 17.17 1.15
CA THR A 106 -16.05 18.25 0.19
C THR A 106 -16.55 17.95 -1.23
N PRO A 107 -17.34 18.85 -1.84
CA PRO A 107 -17.69 18.72 -3.25
C PRO A 107 -16.51 19.02 -4.19
N LEU A 108 -15.36 19.51 -3.72
CA LEU A 108 -14.14 19.69 -4.55
C LEU A 108 -13.57 18.36 -5.06
N ALA A 109 -13.79 17.25 -4.34
CA ALA A 109 -13.42 15.92 -4.82
C ALA A 109 -14.24 15.49 -6.07
N SER A 110 -15.31 16.23 -6.40
CA SER A 110 -16.08 16.06 -7.64
C SER A 110 -15.44 16.86 -8.77
N THR A 111 -15.17 16.19 -9.89
CA THR A 111 -14.53 16.77 -11.07
C THR A 111 -15.36 17.86 -11.73
N VAL A 112 -14.78 19.05 -11.94
CA VAL A 112 -15.33 20.08 -12.84
C VAL A 112 -15.14 19.65 -14.30
N ILE A 113 -16.18 19.77 -15.12
CA ILE A 113 -16.15 19.49 -16.55
C ILE A 113 -15.37 20.61 -17.28
N PRO A 114 -14.22 20.35 -17.93
CA PRO A 114 -13.35 21.41 -18.47
C PRO A 114 -13.95 22.28 -19.59
N THR A 115 -15.07 21.84 -20.18
CA THR A 115 -15.72 22.50 -21.32
C THR A 115 -16.93 23.38 -20.94
N THR A 116 -17.28 23.49 -19.65
CA THR A 116 -18.49 24.22 -19.20
C THR A 116 -18.21 25.04 -17.94
N SER A 117 -19.07 26.03 -17.67
CA SER A 117 -18.97 26.90 -16.49
C SER A 117 -19.32 26.15 -15.20
N SER A 118 -18.31 25.57 -14.55
CA SER A 118 -18.36 24.97 -13.22
C SER A 118 -19.30 23.77 -13.03
N PHE A 119 -19.74 23.10 -14.10
CA PHE A 119 -20.54 21.87 -13.96
C PHE A 119 -19.69 20.73 -13.40
N LEU A 120 -20.26 19.93 -12.51
CA LEU A 120 -19.60 18.79 -11.89
C LEU A 120 -20.00 17.47 -12.55
N LEU A 121 -19.03 16.57 -12.74
CA LEU A 121 -19.32 15.15 -12.90
C LEU A 121 -19.96 14.60 -11.62
N GLN A 122 -20.79 13.57 -11.76
CA GLN A 122 -21.40 12.89 -10.62
C GLN A 122 -20.32 12.18 -9.78
N PRO A 123 -20.13 12.53 -8.49
CA PRO A 123 -19.14 11.87 -7.65
C PRO A 123 -19.46 10.37 -7.43
N PRO A 124 -18.46 9.57 -7.03
CA PRO A 124 -18.67 8.21 -6.54
C PRO A 124 -19.60 8.17 -5.31
N THR A 125 -20.63 7.33 -5.32
CA THR A 125 -21.48 7.07 -4.14
C THR A 125 -20.77 6.16 -3.14
N LYS A 126 -21.31 6.03 -1.92
CA LYS A 126 -20.74 5.16 -0.88
C LYS A 126 -20.75 3.68 -1.32
N GLU A 127 -21.73 3.28 -2.13
CA GLU A 127 -21.94 1.95 -2.71
C GLU A 127 -20.95 1.69 -3.84
N GLU A 128 -20.74 2.66 -4.72
CA GLU A 128 -19.71 2.59 -5.77
C GLU A 128 -18.31 2.48 -5.15
N ILE A 129 -17.99 3.28 -4.12
CA ILE A 129 -16.73 3.17 -3.38
C ILE A 129 -16.60 1.79 -2.72
N ASN A 130 -17.65 1.28 -2.07
CA ASN A 130 -17.68 -0.08 -1.51
C ASN A 130 -17.38 -1.14 -2.59
N TYR A 131 -17.98 -1.01 -3.78
CA TYR A 131 -17.75 -1.90 -4.91
C TYR A 131 -16.32 -1.80 -5.44
N TYR A 132 -15.78 -0.61 -5.68
CA TYR A 132 -14.42 -0.43 -6.19
C TYR A 132 -13.37 -1.04 -5.25
N PHE A 133 -13.48 -0.82 -3.93
CA PHE A 133 -12.58 -1.46 -2.96
C PHE A 133 -12.77 -2.98 -2.86
N SER A 134 -13.91 -3.54 -3.26
CA SER A 134 -14.11 -5.00 -3.36
C SER A 134 -13.36 -5.66 -4.52
N LEU A 135 -12.92 -4.87 -5.52
CA LEU A 135 -12.09 -5.34 -6.64
C LEU A 135 -10.60 -5.44 -6.29
N VAL A 136 -10.17 -4.79 -5.19
CA VAL A 136 -8.77 -4.77 -4.75
C VAL A 136 -8.40 -6.10 -4.08
N ARG A 137 -7.30 -6.69 -4.53
CA ARG A 137 -6.80 -7.99 -4.05
C ARG A 137 -5.98 -7.80 -2.77
N PRO A 138 -6.41 -8.35 -1.62
CA PRO A 138 -5.69 -8.21 -0.36
C PRO A 138 -4.46 -9.13 -0.31
N LEU A 139 -3.31 -8.57 0.08
CA LEU A 139 -2.08 -9.30 0.41
C LEU A 139 -1.75 -9.18 1.91
N LYS A 140 -0.89 -10.08 2.41
CA LYS A 140 -0.25 -10.00 3.73
C LYS A 140 1.22 -9.59 3.61
N TYR A 141 1.79 -9.03 4.69
CA TYR A 141 3.22 -8.72 4.74
C TYR A 141 4.09 -9.98 4.57
N SER A 142 5.26 -9.82 3.96
CA SER A 142 6.28 -10.85 3.73
C SER A 142 5.79 -12.09 2.96
N GLN A 143 4.62 -12.01 2.30
CA GLN A 143 4.08 -13.06 1.44
C GLN A 143 4.34 -12.72 -0.04
N PRO A 144 5.22 -13.45 -0.75
CA PRO A 144 5.41 -13.27 -2.18
C PRO A 144 4.16 -13.68 -2.95
N HIS A 145 3.73 -12.83 -3.89
CA HIS A 145 2.62 -13.07 -4.80
C HIS A 145 3.07 -12.91 -6.25
N GLN A 146 2.61 -13.77 -7.15
CA GLN A 146 2.91 -13.69 -8.58
C GLN A 146 1.64 -13.30 -9.35
N PRO A 147 1.41 -11.98 -9.59
CA PRO A 147 0.21 -11.50 -10.25
C PRO A 147 0.20 -11.79 -11.76
N LEU A 148 1.39 -11.93 -12.35
CA LEU A 148 1.67 -12.14 -13.77
C LEU A 148 2.93 -13.01 -13.90
N ASN A 149 3.06 -13.74 -15.01
CA ASN A 149 4.21 -14.62 -15.25
C ASN A 149 5.54 -13.85 -15.19
N GLY A 150 6.49 -14.31 -14.36
CA GLY A 150 7.82 -13.72 -14.21
C GLY A 150 7.92 -12.55 -13.23
N VAL A 151 6.80 -11.90 -12.86
CA VAL A 151 6.75 -10.82 -11.86
C VAL A 151 6.36 -11.40 -10.51
N THR A 152 7.13 -11.09 -9.48
CA THR A 152 6.80 -11.37 -8.07
C THR A 152 6.73 -10.05 -7.30
N ILE A 153 5.63 -9.83 -6.56
CA ILE A 153 5.46 -8.68 -5.66
C ILE A 153 5.41 -9.18 -4.21
N THR A 154 6.09 -8.49 -3.31
CA THR A 154 6.05 -8.76 -1.86
C THR A 154 5.89 -7.44 -1.11
N ALA A 155 4.91 -7.38 -0.21
CA ALA A 155 4.68 -6.21 0.64
C ALA A 155 5.45 -6.35 1.97
N TYR A 156 6.12 -5.29 2.41
CA TYR A 156 6.81 -5.20 3.71
C TYR A 156 6.26 -4.00 4.51
N ASN A 157 6.31 -4.04 5.84
CA ASN A 157 5.81 -2.94 6.67
C ASN A 157 6.62 -1.65 6.47
N ALA A 158 5.94 -0.54 6.17
CA ALA A 158 6.53 0.79 6.07
C ALA A 158 6.54 1.56 7.41
N GLY A 159 5.67 1.22 8.37
CA GLY A 159 5.60 1.89 9.68
C GLY A 159 5.09 3.33 9.70
N HIS A 160 4.66 3.89 8.57
CA HIS A 160 4.02 5.22 8.47
C HIS A 160 2.51 5.16 8.74
N SER A 161 1.83 4.18 8.12
CA SER A 161 0.39 3.94 8.27
C SER A 161 0.12 2.48 8.65
N LEU A 162 -1.04 2.20 9.26
CA LEU A 162 -1.47 0.81 9.46
C LEU A 162 -1.61 0.11 8.10
N GLY A 163 -0.97 -1.05 7.95
CA GLY A 163 -0.88 -1.77 6.67
C GLY A 163 0.02 -1.11 5.60
N GLY A 164 0.64 0.04 5.85
CA GLY A 164 1.42 0.78 4.86
C GLY A 164 2.59 -0.03 4.30
N THR A 165 2.79 -0.03 2.98
CA THR A 165 3.73 -0.95 2.33
C THR A 165 4.99 -0.30 1.76
N ILE A 166 6.12 -0.98 2.01
CA ILE A 166 7.28 -1.00 1.12
C ILE A 166 7.03 -2.14 0.12
N TRP A 167 7.05 -1.86 -1.18
CA TRP A 167 6.90 -2.89 -2.21
C TRP A 167 8.27 -3.38 -2.69
N HIS A 168 8.49 -4.68 -2.58
CA HIS A 168 9.56 -5.38 -3.30
C HIS A 168 8.97 -5.99 -4.58
N ILE A 169 9.49 -5.57 -5.72
CA ILE A 169 9.07 -6.01 -7.06
C ILE A 169 10.27 -6.71 -7.69
N GLN A 170 10.14 -8.00 -7.95
CA GLN A 170 11.16 -8.80 -8.61
C GLN A 170 10.68 -9.24 -9.99
N HIS A 171 11.46 -8.94 -11.03
CA HIS A 171 11.21 -9.37 -12.40
C HIS A 171 12.47 -10.04 -12.96
N GLY A 172 12.44 -11.37 -13.08
CA GLY A 172 13.63 -12.16 -13.43
C GLY A 172 14.79 -11.93 -12.44
N LEU A 173 15.78 -11.14 -12.87
CA LEU A 173 16.97 -10.76 -12.11
C LEU A 173 16.97 -9.29 -11.63
N GLU A 174 15.96 -8.51 -12.02
CA GLU A 174 15.79 -7.13 -11.57
C GLU A 174 15.03 -7.16 -10.23
N SER A 175 15.64 -6.58 -9.19
CA SER A 175 15.08 -6.45 -7.85
C SER A 175 14.88 -4.98 -7.54
N ILE A 176 13.63 -4.54 -7.40
CA ILE A 176 13.24 -3.14 -7.28
C ILE A 176 12.53 -2.97 -5.94
N VAL A 177 12.97 -1.99 -5.15
CA VAL A 177 12.34 -1.67 -3.86
C VAL A 177 11.74 -0.28 -3.96
N TYR A 178 10.43 -0.17 -3.77
CA TYR A 178 9.67 1.08 -3.73
C TYR A 178 9.28 1.37 -2.27
N ALA A 179 9.89 2.40 -1.70
CA ALA A 179 9.76 2.78 -0.30
C ALA A 179 9.62 4.30 -0.19
N VAL A 180 8.43 4.82 -0.48
CA VAL A 180 8.15 6.26 -0.42
C VAL A 180 8.01 6.68 1.05
N ASP A 181 6.82 6.58 1.63
CA ASP A 181 6.57 7.18 2.95
C ASP A 181 6.63 6.10 4.05
N TRP A 182 7.80 6.01 4.70
CA TRP A 182 8.14 4.99 5.69
C TRP A 182 8.88 5.59 6.89
N ASN A 183 8.82 4.90 8.04
CA ASN A 183 9.37 5.37 9.32
C ASN A 183 10.12 4.24 10.05
N GLN A 184 11.40 4.45 10.40
CA GLN A 184 12.18 3.45 11.15
C GLN A 184 11.83 3.41 12.65
N ALA A 185 11.32 4.49 13.22
CA ALA A 185 10.97 4.55 14.63
C ALA A 185 9.69 3.74 14.90
N ARG A 186 9.68 2.98 16.01
CA ARG A 186 8.45 2.40 16.55
C ARG A 186 7.65 3.52 17.21
N GLU A 187 6.36 3.57 16.89
CA GLU A 187 5.43 4.55 17.47
C GLU A 187 4.69 3.93 18.67
N ASN A 188 3.51 4.39 19.05
CA ASN A 188 2.70 3.75 20.08
C ASN A 188 1.88 2.59 19.48
N VAL A 189 1.24 2.82 18.33
CA VAL A 189 0.40 1.84 17.63
C VAL A 189 1.15 1.09 16.52
N LEU A 190 2.08 1.76 15.83
CA LEU A 190 2.75 1.21 14.64
C LEU A 190 4.16 0.66 14.95
N ALA A 191 4.41 -0.56 14.48
CA ALA A 191 5.75 -1.10 14.36
C ALA A 191 6.53 -0.34 13.28
N GLY A 192 7.82 -0.09 13.53
CA GLY A 192 8.71 0.57 12.57
C GLY A 192 8.95 -0.25 11.29
N ALA A 193 9.47 0.42 10.26
CA ALA A 193 9.72 -0.14 8.94
C ALA A 193 10.56 -1.41 8.97
N ALA A 194 10.14 -2.40 8.19
CA ALA A 194 10.75 -3.73 8.09
C ALA A 194 12.03 -3.74 7.23
N TRP A 195 12.92 -2.77 7.44
CA TRP A 195 14.24 -2.77 6.79
C TRP A 195 15.21 -3.76 7.44
N LEU A 196 15.18 -3.88 8.77
CA LEU A 196 16.11 -4.69 9.57
C LEU A 196 15.43 -5.96 10.09
N GLY A 197 16.19 -7.06 10.21
CA GLY A 197 15.68 -8.33 10.72
C GLY A 197 15.18 -8.27 12.17
N GLY A 198 13.94 -8.67 12.41
CA GLY A 198 13.26 -8.59 13.71
C GLY A 198 13.53 -9.76 14.68
N ALA A 199 13.31 -9.50 15.97
CA ALA A 199 13.11 -10.46 17.06
C ALA A 199 14.05 -11.70 17.11
N GLY A 200 15.29 -11.51 17.57
CA GLY A 200 16.11 -12.60 18.14
C GLY A 200 17.58 -12.63 17.72
N ALA A 201 17.90 -12.15 16.52
CA ALA A 201 19.24 -12.25 15.93
C ALA A 201 19.92 -10.88 15.72
N GLY A 202 20.21 -10.16 16.81
CA GLY A 202 21.14 -9.02 16.81
C GLY A 202 20.92 -7.96 15.73
N GLY A 203 19.66 -7.54 15.52
CA GLY A 203 19.15 -6.84 14.34
C GLY A 203 19.89 -5.57 13.91
N ALA A 204 20.98 -5.73 13.17
CA ALA A 204 21.75 -4.68 12.50
C ALA A 204 21.95 -4.94 11.00
N GLU A 205 21.46 -6.07 10.48
CA GLU A 205 21.48 -6.39 9.04
C GLU A 205 20.11 -6.16 8.39
N VAL A 206 20.16 -5.66 7.16
CA VAL A 206 18.99 -5.45 6.29
C VAL A 206 18.43 -6.80 5.84
N ILE A 207 17.10 -6.93 5.80
CA ILE A 207 16.38 -8.12 5.33
C ILE A 207 16.92 -8.54 3.95
N GLU A 208 17.23 -9.83 3.78
CA GLU A 208 17.98 -10.35 2.63
C GLU A 208 17.35 -9.98 1.28
N GLN A 209 16.02 -10.07 1.17
CA GLN A 209 15.26 -9.73 -0.02
C GLN A 209 15.34 -8.24 -0.39
N LEU A 210 15.50 -7.36 0.60
CA LEU A 210 15.61 -5.90 0.43
C LEU A 210 17.06 -5.42 0.29
N ARG A 211 18.05 -6.32 0.34
CA ARG A 211 19.48 -6.00 0.33
C ARG A 211 20.04 -6.01 -1.10
N LYS A 212 20.83 -4.99 -1.45
CA LYS A 212 21.46 -4.78 -2.76
C LYS A 212 20.49 -4.83 -3.96
N PRO A 213 19.33 -4.13 -3.91
CA PRO A 213 18.41 -4.09 -5.04
C PRO A 213 19.05 -3.42 -6.26
N THR A 214 18.55 -3.76 -7.44
CA THR A 214 18.88 -3.12 -8.72
C THR A 214 18.54 -1.64 -8.68
N ALA A 215 17.37 -1.28 -8.14
CA ALA A 215 17.07 0.09 -7.74
C ALA A 215 16.32 0.17 -6.41
N LEU A 216 16.64 1.20 -5.62
CA LEU A 216 15.81 1.70 -4.53
C LEU A 216 15.15 3.01 -4.97
N ILE A 217 13.82 3.04 -4.99
CA ILE A 217 13.01 4.24 -5.17
C ILE A 217 12.57 4.66 -3.77
N CYS A 218 12.98 5.85 -3.33
CA CYS A 218 12.77 6.35 -1.97
C CYS A 218 12.15 7.75 -1.99
N SER A 219 11.33 8.06 -0.99
CA SER A 219 10.92 9.45 -0.74
C SER A 219 12.13 10.28 -0.29
N SER A 220 12.15 11.56 -0.66
CA SER A 220 13.04 12.58 -0.10
C SER A 220 12.36 13.42 0.99
N LYS A 221 11.04 13.26 1.23
CA LYS A 221 10.30 13.95 2.30
C LYS A 221 10.90 13.62 3.66
N GLY A 222 11.46 14.62 4.35
CA GLY A 222 12.16 14.41 5.62
C GLY A 222 13.67 14.22 5.49
N GLY A 223 14.24 14.44 4.30
CA GLY A 223 15.69 14.51 4.07
C GLY A 223 16.41 15.60 4.88
N GLU A 224 15.65 16.60 5.34
CA GLU A 224 16.10 17.65 6.27
C GLU A 224 15.54 17.51 7.70
N ARG A 225 14.61 16.57 7.94
CA ARG A 225 13.99 16.35 9.25
C ARG A 225 15.02 15.90 10.28
N VAL A 226 15.03 16.55 11.44
CA VAL A 226 15.88 16.21 12.58
C VAL A 226 14.98 15.71 13.72
N ALA A 227 15.17 14.46 14.16
CA ALA A 227 14.43 13.92 15.28
C ALA A 227 14.72 14.69 16.59
N LEU A 228 13.67 14.97 17.37
CA LEU A 228 13.77 15.63 18.68
C LEU A 228 14.72 14.88 19.63
N PRO A 229 15.57 15.57 20.41
CA PRO A 229 16.32 14.95 21.50
C PRO A 229 15.37 14.27 22.51
N GLY A 230 15.56 12.97 22.73
CA GLY A 230 14.62 12.13 23.51
C GLY A 230 13.59 11.36 22.66
N GLY A 231 13.53 11.61 21.35
CA GLY A 231 12.73 10.83 20.40
C GLY A 231 11.23 10.88 20.67
N ARG A 232 10.55 9.74 20.44
CA ARG A 232 9.09 9.60 20.57
C ARG A 232 8.57 10.10 21.94
N ALA A 233 9.23 9.71 23.03
CA ALA A 233 8.82 10.11 24.37
C ALA A 233 8.79 11.64 24.57
N LYS A 234 9.80 12.37 24.06
CA LYS A 234 9.83 13.84 24.16
C LYS A 234 8.83 14.52 23.22
N ARG A 235 8.55 13.95 22.04
CA ARG A 235 7.46 14.38 21.15
C ARG A 235 6.10 14.24 21.83
N ASP A 236 5.84 13.06 22.39
CA ASP A 236 4.57 12.71 23.04
C ASP A 236 4.34 13.60 24.29
N GLU A 237 5.38 13.81 25.11
CA GLU A 237 5.38 14.75 26.25
C GLU A 237 5.09 16.20 25.83
N LEU A 238 5.76 16.69 24.76
CA LEU A 238 5.60 18.05 24.26
C LEU A 238 4.15 18.34 23.81
N LEU A 239 3.50 17.38 23.15
CA LEU A 239 2.10 17.48 22.76
C LEU A 239 1.20 17.58 24.00
N LEU A 240 1.41 16.73 25.00
CA LEU A 240 0.59 16.72 26.21
C LEU A 240 0.77 17.99 27.04
N ASP A 241 1.98 18.54 27.18
CA ASP A 241 2.22 19.81 27.88
C ASP A 241 1.61 21.02 27.14
N MET A 242 1.62 21.04 25.80
CA MET A 242 0.88 22.05 25.01
C MET A 242 -0.64 21.97 25.26
N ILE A 243 -1.19 20.75 25.31
CA ILE A 243 -2.60 20.51 25.58
C ILE A 243 -2.97 20.94 27.02
N LYS A 244 -2.16 20.58 28.03
CA LYS A 244 -2.31 21.04 29.43
C LYS A 244 -2.30 22.56 29.54
N SER A 245 -1.37 23.22 28.85
CA SER A 245 -1.25 24.69 28.79
C SER A 245 -2.53 25.35 28.26
N SER A 246 -3.20 24.75 27.28
CA SER A 246 -4.44 25.29 26.72
C SER A 246 -5.68 25.01 27.56
N ILE A 247 -5.79 23.79 28.11
CA ILE A 247 -6.91 23.37 28.97
C ILE A 247 -6.97 24.19 30.25
N SER A 248 -5.82 24.49 30.88
CA SER A 248 -5.77 25.28 32.12
C SER A 248 -6.33 26.71 31.98
N ARG A 249 -6.38 27.24 30.75
CA ARG A 249 -7.00 28.52 30.39
C ARG A 249 -8.50 28.41 30.07
N GLY A 250 -9.07 27.20 30.02
CA GLY A 250 -10.43 26.94 29.52
C GLY A 250 -10.56 26.98 28.00
N GLY A 251 -9.45 26.91 27.27
CA GLY A 251 -9.43 26.93 25.80
C GLY A 251 -9.73 25.57 25.17
N THR A 252 -10.18 25.61 23.91
CA THR A 252 -10.31 24.45 23.03
C THR A 252 -9.03 24.23 22.23
N VAL A 253 -8.58 22.98 22.14
CA VAL A 253 -7.48 22.54 21.30
C VAL A 253 -8.03 21.84 20.06
N LEU A 254 -7.64 22.28 18.87
CA LEU A 254 -7.87 21.59 17.60
C LEU A 254 -6.55 20.96 17.13
N ILE A 255 -6.61 19.68 16.78
CA ILE A 255 -5.50 18.92 16.21
C ILE A 255 -5.96 18.33 14.88
N PRO A 256 -5.63 18.96 13.74
CA PRO A 256 -5.88 18.40 12.42
C PRO A 256 -5.08 17.09 12.25
N THR A 257 -5.75 16.08 11.74
CA THR A 257 -5.19 14.74 11.48
C THR A 257 -5.87 14.17 10.24
N ASP A 258 -5.29 13.14 9.64
CA ASP A 258 -5.96 12.40 8.56
C ASP A 258 -7.15 11.59 9.11
N SER A 259 -7.98 11.00 8.26
CA SER A 259 -9.18 10.25 8.68
C SER A 259 -8.94 8.77 9.06
N GLY A 260 -7.67 8.32 9.18
CA GLY A 260 -7.38 6.88 9.29
C GLY A 260 -6.05 6.44 9.92
N ALA A 261 -4.90 6.96 9.47
CA ALA A 261 -3.58 6.38 9.76
C ALA A 261 -2.81 7.05 10.91
N ARG A 262 -2.77 8.39 10.99
CA ARG A 262 -2.14 9.17 12.07
C ARG A 262 -3.11 9.41 13.22
N MET A 263 -4.39 9.50 12.88
CA MET A 263 -5.53 9.49 13.79
C MET A 263 -5.44 8.44 14.90
N MET A 264 -5.13 7.19 14.56
CA MET A 264 -5.12 6.09 15.54
C MET A 264 -3.97 6.22 16.56
N GLU A 265 -2.81 6.70 16.13
CA GLU A 265 -1.66 6.99 17.00
C GLU A 265 -2.00 8.12 18.00
N LEU A 266 -2.59 9.21 17.50
CA LEU A 266 -3.02 10.35 18.33
C LEU A 266 -4.17 9.97 19.28
N ALA A 267 -5.18 9.24 18.81
CA ALA A 267 -6.32 8.82 19.62
C ALA A 267 -5.89 7.84 20.73
N TYR A 268 -5.02 6.88 20.42
CA TYR A 268 -4.43 5.98 21.42
C TYR A 268 -3.60 6.75 22.46
N LEU A 269 -2.77 7.71 22.03
CA LEU A 269 -1.95 8.54 22.92
C LEU A 269 -2.81 9.39 23.87
N LEU A 270 -3.85 10.06 23.36
CA LEU A 270 -4.74 10.88 24.18
C LEU A 270 -5.56 10.04 25.16
N GLU A 271 -6.13 8.90 24.74
CA GLU A 271 -6.83 7.99 25.65
C GLU A 271 -5.89 7.50 26.77
N HIS A 272 -4.64 7.12 26.46
CA HIS A 272 -3.69 6.65 27.47
C HIS A 272 -3.19 7.74 28.41
N ALA A 273 -3.05 8.97 27.91
CA ALA A 273 -2.76 10.13 28.76
C ALA A 273 -3.91 10.38 29.74
N TRP A 274 -5.17 10.43 29.27
CA TRP A 274 -6.33 10.59 30.14
C TRP A 274 -6.53 9.41 31.11
N ARG A 275 -6.30 8.16 30.68
CA ARG A 275 -6.35 6.95 31.54
C ARG A 275 -5.35 7.03 32.71
N THR A 276 -4.18 7.61 32.48
CA THR A 276 -3.14 7.78 33.50
C THR A 276 -3.47 8.97 34.41
N GLU A 277 -3.64 10.15 33.83
CA GLU A 277 -3.76 11.42 34.54
C GLU A 277 -5.06 11.56 35.36
N ASN A 278 -6.16 10.91 34.94
CA ASN A 278 -7.38 10.89 35.75
C ASN A 278 -7.22 10.16 37.09
N GLN A 279 -6.15 9.38 37.28
CA GLN A 279 -5.84 8.70 38.55
C GLN A 279 -5.12 9.64 39.54
N GLU A 280 -4.44 10.68 39.05
CA GLU A 280 -3.79 11.70 39.89
C GLU A 280 -4.84 12.70 40.40
N GLU A 281 -4.75 13.15 41.66
CA GLU A 281 -5.84 13.94 42.26
C GLU A 281 -6.03 15.31 41.60
N GLU A 282 -4.95 16.03 41.26
CA GLU A 282 -4.96 17.42 40.78
C GLU A 282 -4.73 17.60 39.25
N SER A 283 -4.83 16.56 38.41
CA SER A 283 -4.57 16.73 36.97
C SER A 283 -5.58 17.64 36.26
N ALA A 284 -5.05 18.56 35.45
CA ALA A 284 -5.80 19.43 34.55
C ALA A 284 -6.67 18.66 33.52
N PHE A 285 -6.34 17.41 33.19
CA PHE A 285 -7.14 16.62 32.25
C PHE A 285 -8.53 16.25 32.77
N LYS A 286 -8.80 16.39 34.07
CA LYS A 286 -10.15 16.23 34.65
C LYS A 286 -11.12 17.36 34.28
N SER A 287 -10.63 18.55 33.92
CA SER A 287 -11.48 19.67 33.51
C SER A 287 -11.83 19.67 32.01
N ALA A 288 -11.33 18.69 31.25
CA ALA A 288 -11.48 18.61 29.81
C ALA A 288 -11.77 17.21 29.30
N LYS A 289 -12.37 17.15 28.10
CA LYS A 289 -12.71 15.89 27.42
C LYS A 289 -11.98 15.84 26.06
N PRO A 290 -11.38 14.69 25.69
CA PRO A 290 -10.89 14.47 24.34
C PRO A 290 -12.03 13.96 23.43
N TYR A 291 -12.03 14.42 22.19
CA TYR A 291 -13.01 14.11 21.16
C TYR A 291 -12.32 13.74 19.85
N LEU A 292 -12.97 12.91 19.05
CA LEU A 292 -12.53 12.46 17.73
C LEU A 292 -13.65 12.68 16.71
N ALA A 293 -13.50 13.68 15.84
CA ALA A 293 -14.48 14.10 14.85
C ALA A 293 -14.11 13.61 13.45
N VAL A 294 -14.87 12.65 12.92
CA VAL A 294 -14.76 12.11 11.55
C VAL A 294 -16.11 11.54 11.13
N SER A 295 -16.59 11.78 9.91
CA SER A 295 -17.90 11.26 9.49
C SER A 295 -17.93 9.73 9.42
N THR A 296 -16.78 9.10 9.14
CA THR A 296 -16.60 7.64 9.07
C THR A 296 -15.99 7.01 10.33
N SER A 297 -15.90 7.76 11.43
CA SER A 297 -15.21 7.38 12.68
C SER A 297 -15.59 6.00 13.24
N GLU A 298 -16.89 5.68 13.30
CA GLU A 298 -17.38 4.38 13.78
C GLU A 298 -16.83 3.21 12.93
N MET A 299 -16.87 3.35 11.61
CA MET A 299 -16.38 2.34 10.67
C MET A 299 -14.86 2.19 10.75
N THR A 300 -14.13 3.31 10.82
CA THR A 300 -12.68 3.30 11.03
C THR A 300 -12.32 2.57 12.33
N MET A 301 -12.94 2.91 13.46
CA MET A 301 -12.71 2.24 14.75
C MET A 301 -13.08 0.75 14.75
N ARG A 302 -14.14 0.36 14.02
CA ARG A 302 -14.51 -1.04 13.82
C ARG A 302 -13.43 -1.81 13.07
N TYR A 303 -12.81 -1.21 12.04
CA TYR A 303 -11.68 -1.83 11.35
C TYR A 303 -10.43 -1.88 12.22
N THR A 304 -10.07 -0.80 12.93
CA THR A 304 -8.95 -0.76 13.89
C THR A 304 -9.01 -1.93 14.87
N ARG A 305 -10.16 -2.14 15.53
CA ARG A 305 -10.40 -3.23 16.50
C ARG A 305 -10.39 -4.64 15.91
N SER A 306 -10.38 -4.78 14.58
CA SER A 306 -10.29 -6.07 13.88
C SER A 306 -8.91 -6.39 13.30
N MET A 307 -7.95 -5.46 13.39
CA MET A 307 -6.67 -5.52 12.65
C MET A 307 -5.44 -5.44 13.56
N PHE A 308 -5.55 -5.92 14.80
CA PHE A 308 -4.45 -6.00 15.77
C PHE A 308 -3.21 -6.72 15.23
N GLU A 309 -3.38 -7.73 14.37
CA GLU A 309 -2.29 -8.46 13.70
C GLU A 309 -1.38 -7.58 12.82
N TRP A 310 -1.76 -6.32 12.54
CA TRP A 310 -1.02 -5.34 11.75
C TRP A 310 -0.32 -4.25 12.59
N MET A 311 -0.46 -4.30 13.92
CA MET A 311 0.03 -3.27 14.85
C MET A 311 1.34 -3.69 15.52
N ASP A 312 1.90 -2.81 16.36
CA ASP A 312 3.08 -3.13 17.17
C ASP A 312 2.80 -4.26 18.20
N GLU A 313 3.81 -5.10 18.45
CA GLU A 313 3.75 -6.19 19.44
C GLU A 313 3.29 -5.72 20.84
N ALA A 314 3.52 -4.45 21.22
CA ALA A 314 3.02 -3.90 22.48
C ALA A 314 1.49 -3.89 22.55
N ILE A 315 0.82 -3.48 21.46
CA ILE A 315 -0.64 -3.44 21.35
C ILE A 315 -1.22 -4.86 21.34
N ILE A 316 -0.56 -5.77 20.62
CA ILE A 316 -0.96 -7.19 20.56
C ILE A 316 -0.92 -7.79 21.98
N ARG A 317 0.14 -7.55 22.74
CA ARG A 317 0.26 -8.02 24.14
C ARG A 317 -0.72 -7.36 25.10
N GLU A 318 -1.08 -6.08 24.91
CA GLU A 318 -2.13 -5.42 25.70
C GLU A 318 -3.50 -6.08 25.47
N PHE A 319 -3.80 -6.41 24.21
CA PHE A 319 -5.01 -7.14 23.83
C PHE A 319 -5.03 -8.59 24.34
N GLU A 320 -3.92 -9.33 24.19
CA GLU A 320 -3.78 -10.69 24.70
C GLU A 320 -3.90 -10.77 26.24
N ALA A 321 -3.43 -9.75 26.96
CA ALA A 321 -3.52 -9.66 28.42
C ALA A 321 -4.93 -9.31 28.95
N GLN A 322 -5.95 -9.16 28.09
CA GLN A 322 -7.31 -8.90 28.56
C GLN A 322 -7.97 -10.16 29.13
N PRO A 323 -8.62 -10.08 30.32
CA PRO A 323 -9.26 -11.23 30.98
C PRO A 323 -10.52 -11.67 30.24
N GLY A 324 -10.32 -12.51 29.22
CA GLY A 324 -11.34 -13.07 28.33
C GLY A 324 -10.76 -13.91 27.20
N HIS A 325 -9.53 -13.64 26.76
CA HIS A 325 -8.89 -14.42 25.68
C HIS A 325 -8.20 -15.71 26.16
N GLU A 326 -7.80 -15.79 27.44
CA GLU A 326 -7.06 -16.95 27.99
C GLU A 326 -7.96 -18.18 28.31
N GLU A 327 -9.29 -18.06 28.32
CA GLU A 327 -10.19 -19.13 28.83
C GLU A 327 -10.14 -20.47 28.05
N GLN A 328 -9.47 -20.54 26.90
CA GLN A 328 -9.32 -21.79 26.14
C GLN A 328 -8.05 -22.60 26.46
N GLN A 329 -7.12 -22.14 27.32
CA GLN A 329 -5.96 -22.93 27.74
C GLN A 329 -5.81 -22.98 29.26
N THR A 330 -5.66 -24.21 29.79
CA THR A 330 -5.47 -24.53 31.22
C THR A 330 -6.62 -24.14 32.18
N GLY A 331 -7.78 -24.78 32.01
CA GLY A 331 -8.89 -24.70 32.96
C GLY A 331 -8.63 -25.33 34.34
N GLN A 332 -7.72 -24.76 35.15
CA GLN A 332 -7.51 -25.21 36.55
C GLN A 332 -6.96 -24.17 37.54
N GLN A 333 -7.28 -22.87 37.41
CA GLN A 333 -6.97 -21.89 38.47
C GLN A 333 -7.99 -20.74 38.62
N ARG A 334 -9.20 -21.06 39.11
CA ARG A 334 -10.22 -20.08 39.55
C ARG A 334 -10.48 -20.15 41.06
N ARG A 335 -9.74 -19.33 41.82
CA ARG A 335 -10.05 -18.78 43.17
C ARG A 335 -8.92 -17.80 43.54
N ASN A 336 -9.27 -16.58 43.97
CA ASN A 336 -8.40 -15.45 44.31
C ASN A 336 -7.96 -14.52 43.14
N ALA A 337 -8.88 -14.20 42.24
CA ALA A 337 -8.80 -13.00 41.39
C ALA A 337 -10.11 -12.21 41.53
N GLN A 338 -10.15 -11.30 42.51
CA GLN A 338 -11.30 -10.46 42.83
C GLN A 338 -10.75 -9.03 43.04
N GLU A 339 -11.40 -8.04 42.43
CA GLU A 339 -11.05 -6.60 42.50
C GLU A 339 -9.73 -6.14 41.85
N THR A 340 -9.39 -6.66 40.67
CA THR A 340 -8.66 -5.87 39.66
C THR A 340 -9.66 -5.27 38.66
N LYS A 341 -9.67 -3.94 38.50
CA LYS A 341 -10.52 -3.23 37.52
C LYS A 341 -10.31 -3.80 36.11
N SER A 342 -11.34 -3.83 35.28
CA SER A 342 -11.17 -4.20 33.86
C SER A 342 -10.34 -3.14 33.13
N ASN A 343 -9.10 -3.48 32.79
CA ASN A 343 -8.34 -2.74 31.80
C ASN A 343 -9.10 -2.80 30.49
N ALA A 344 -9.50 -1.63 30.00
CA ALA A 344 -10.13 -1.51 28.70
C ALA A 344 -9.09 -1.74 27.62
N GLY A 345 -9.49 -2.36 26.51
CA GLY A 345 -8.59 -2.69 25.42
C GLY A 345 -7.95 -1.46 24.77
N PRO A 346 -6.89 -1.64 23.97
CA PRO A 346 -6.11 -0.54 23.37
C PRO A 346 -6.95 0.48 22.57
N PHE A 347 -8.05 0.07 21.95
CA PHE A 347 -9.01 0.96 21.26
C PHE A 347 -10.42 0.94 21.86
N GLU A 348 -10.56 0.53 23.12
CA GLU A 348 -11.78 0.66 23.91
C GLU A 348 -11.72 1.99 24.69
N PHE A 349 -12.06 3.07 24.00
CA PHE A 349 -11.94 4.42 24.54
C PHE A 349 -12.97 4.67 25.66
N LYS A 350 -12.49 4.95 26.87
CA LYS A 350 -13.27 5.31 28.06
C LYS A 350 -13.35 6.82 28.28
N HIS A 351 -12.39 7.58 27.75
CA HIS A 351 -12.33 9.03 27.91
C HIS A 351 -12.54 9.77 26.57
N LEU A 352 -11.95 9.26 25.49
CA LEU A 352 -12.09 9.86 24.15
C LEU A 352 -13.47 9.58 23.54
N ARG A 353 -14.21 10.64 23.23
CA ARG A 353 -15.57 10.59 22.67
C ARG A 353 -15.56 10.69 21.14
N ILE A 354 -16.30 9.82 20.47
CA ILE A 354 -16.38 9.79 19.00
C ILE A 354 -17.55 10.67 18.52
N LEU A 355 -17.31 11.51 17.52
CA LEU A 355 -18.28 12.40 16.87
C LEU A 355 -18.34 12.10 15.37
N GLY A 356 -19.54 11.78 14.87
CA GLY A 356 -19.79 11.44 13.46
C GLY A 356 -20.66 12.44 12.70
N ARG A 357 -21.27 13.40 13.40
CA ARG A 357 -22.23 14.37 12.85
C ARG A 357 -21.82 15.81 13.19
N LYS A 358 -22.26 16.76 12.37
CA LYS A 358 -21.96 18.19 12.54
C LYS A 358 -22.70 18.78 13.73
N GLY A 359 -23.99 18.47 13.89
CA GLY A 359 -24.79 18.87 15.05
C GLY A 359 -24.18 18.45 16.40
N GLN A 360 -23.46 17.33 16.45
CA GLN A 360 -22.74 16.88 17.65
C GLN A 360 -21.57 17.81 17.98
N ILE A 361 -20.78 18.22 16.99
CA ILE A 361 -19.65 19.16 17.14
C ILE A 361 -20.19 20.53 17.60
N ASP A 362 -21.25 21.00 16.97
CA ASP A 362 -21.94 22.25 17.29
C ASP A 362 -22.40 22.29 18.77
N ARG A 363 -23.07 21.22 19.20
CA ARG A 363 -23.53 21.04 20.59
C ARG A 363 -22.37 21.01 21.59
N ILE A 364 -21.26 20.36 21.25
CA ILE A 364 -20.09 20.22 22.13
C ILE A 364 -19.27 21.51 22.21
N LEU A 365 -19.10 22.25 21.11
CA LEU A 365 -18.45 23.56 21.16
C LEU A 365 -19.25 24.52 22.06
N ASN A 366 -20.58 24.46 22.02
CA ASN A 366 -21.48 25.22 22.89
C ASN A 366 -21.59 24.68 24.35
N GLU A 367 -20.99 23.52 24.69
CA GLU A 367 -21.03 22.93 26.04
C GLU A 367 -20.32 23.84 27.07
N THR A 368 -21.05 24.31 28.08
CA THR A 368 -20.54 25.14 29.19
C THR A 368 -20.67 24.43 30.53
N ASP A 369 -19.88 24.86 31.53
CA ASP A 369 -19.97 24.34 32.89
C ASP A 369 -21.21 24.87 33.64
N ASN A 370 -21.47 24.33 34.83
CA ASN A 370 -22.59 24.74 35.70
C ASN A 370 -22.54 26.23 36.15
N LEU A 371 -21.51 26.98 35.75
CA LEU A 371 -21.29 28.40 36.04
C LEU A 371 -21.24 29.24 34.74
N GLY A 372 -21.62 28.67 33.59
CA GLY A 372 -21.69 29.35 32.29
C GLY A 372 -20.35 29.58 31.60
N ARG A 373 -19.28 28.90 32.03
CA ARG A 373 -17.92 29.07 31.48
C ARG A 373 -17.64 28.00 30.43
N SER A 374 -16.79 28.31 29.45
CA SER A 374 -16.33 27.33 28.47
C SER A 374 -15.58 26.18 29.15
N VAL A 375 -15.96 24.94 28.84
CA VAL A 375 -15.24 23.72 29.25
C VAL A 375 -14.08 23.49 28.29
N GLY A 376 -12.90 23.13 28.81
CA GLY A 376 -11.75 22.78 27.98
C GLY A 376 -12.04 21.54 27.12
N LYS A 377 -11.70 21.59 25.83
CA LYS A 377 -12.00 20.53 24.86
C LYS A 377 -10.76 20.25 24.04
N VAL A 378 -10.52 18.99 23.69
CA VAL A 378 -9.45 18.59 22.76
C VAL A 378 -10.09 17.82 21.62
N ILE A 379 -9.92 18.28 20.39
CA ILE A 379 -10.63 17.74 19.23
C ILE A 379 -9.59 17.30 18.19
N LEU A 380 -9.46 15.98 18.01
CA LEU A 380 -8.86 15.40 16.80
C LEU A 380 -9.90 15.49 15.68
N ALA A 381 -9.56 16.02 14.51
CA ALA A 381 -10.51 16.16 13.40
C ALA A 381 -9.87 15.93 12.02
N SER A 382 -10.60 15.29 11.09
CA SER A 382 -10.21 15.24 9.68
C SER A 382 -10.48 16.58 8.98
N ASP A 383 -9.65 17.11 8.09
CA ASP A 383 -8.36 16.60 7.57
C ASP A 383 -7.13 17.43 8.02
N THR A 384 -5.91 16.91 7.84
CA THR A 384 -4.62 17.61 8.10
C THR A 384 -4.50 18.94 7.35
N SER A 385 -5.00 19.00 6.11
CA SER A 385 -4.95 20.18 5.24
C SER A 385 -5.79 21.36 5.74
N ILE A 386 -6.79 21.06 6.57
CA ILE A 386 -7.87 21.98 6.98
C ILE A 386 -8.69 22.51 5.79
N GLU A 387 -8.58 21.91 4.59
CA GLU A 387 -9.38 22.30 3.41
C GLU A 387 -10.75 21.63 3.34
N TRP A 388 -10.92 20.51 4.04
CA TRP A 388 -12.13 19.71 4.07
C TRP A 388 -12.26 19.00 5.43
N GLY A 389 -13.44 18.44 5.67
CA GLY A 389 -13.76 17.73 6.90
C GLY A 389 -14.01 18.65 8.09
N PHE A 390 -14.24 18.04 9.25
CA PHE A 390 -14.62 18.73 10.48
C PHE A 390 -13.52 19.65 11.06
N SER A 391 -12.25 19.49 10.68
CA SER A 391 -11.16 20.38 11.15
C SER A 391 -11.38 21.82 10.68
N LYS A 392 -11.90 22.00 9.45
CA LYS A 392 -12.30 23.30 8.89
C LYS A 392 -13.49 23.91 9.63
N GLU A 393 -14.47 23.08 9.99
CA GLU A 393 -15.67 23.51 10.70
C GLU A 393 -15.40 23.90 12.16
N VAL A 394 -14.54 23.14 12.84
CA VAL A 394 -14.05 23.49 14.18
C VAL A 394 -13.21 24.76 14.12
N LEU A 395 -12.26 24.88 13.17
CA LEU A 395 -11.41 26.08 13.02
C LEU A 395 -12.24 27.35 12.92
N ARG A 396 -13.29 27.37 12.06
CA ARG A 396 -14.22 28.50 11.90
C ARG A 396 -14.81 28.98 13.24
N LYS A 397 -15.04 28.06 14.18
CA LYS A 397 -15.69 28.35 15.47
C LYS A 397 -14.74 28.65 16.62
N ILE A 398 -13.48 28.22 16.53
CA ILE A 398 -12.48 28.45 17.58
C ILE A 398 -11.53 29.63 17.30
N ALA A 399 -11.56 30.22 16.10
CA ALA A 399 -10.59 31.20 15.64
C ALA A 399 -10.54 32.52 16.46
N ASP A 400 -11.69 32.99 16.96
CA ASP A 400 -11.83 34.31 17.60
C ASP A 400 -11.25 34.42 19.04
N ASP A 401 -11.01 33.32 19.75
CA ASP A 401 -10.54 33.32 21.15
C ASP A 401 -9.05 32.94 21.28
N ASP A 402 -8.27 33.81 21.94
CA ASP A 402 -6.81 33.70 22.13
C ASP A 402 -6.38 32.63 23.16
N LYS A 403 -7.34 32.03 23.87
CA LYS A 403 -7.12 30.86 24.74
C LYS A 403 -7.03 29.56 23.95
N ASN A 404 -7.67 29.51 22.77
CA ASN A 404 -7.72 28.34 21.91
C ASN A 404 -6.37 28.07 21.24
N LEU A 405 -6.13 26.81 20.88
CA LEU A 405 -4.86 26.34 20.34
C LEU A 405 -5.08 25.41 19.14
N LEU A 406 -4.48 25.76 18.01
CA LEU A 406 -4.29 24.88 16.86
C LEU A 406 -2.93 24.19 16.98
N ILE A 407 -2.88 22.87 17.02
CA ILE A 407 -1.63 22.10 16.98
C ILE A 407 -1.52 21.42 15.63
N LEU A 408 -0.63 21.91 14.77
CA LEU A 408 -0.31 21.31 13.49
C LEU A 408 0.58 20.07 13.70
N THR A 409 0.24 18.98 13.01
CA THR A 409 0.84 17.65 13.20
C THR A 409 1.87 17.27 12.14
N GLU A 410 1.87 17.95 10.97
CA GLU A 410 2.72 17.66 9.83
C GLU A 410 3.30 18.95 9.22
N LYS A 411 4.46 18.86 8.54
CA LYS A 411 5.07 20.01 7.86
C LYS A 411 4.35 20.26 6.52
N LEU A 412 3.51 21.29 6.49
CA LEU A 412 2.80 21.71 5.29
C LEU A 412 3.62 22.76 4.53
N ASN A 413 4.45 22.29 3.59
CA ASN A 413 5.34 23.12 2.77
C ASN A 413 4.56 24.18 1.95
N GLN A 414 5.19 25.34 1.77
CA GLN A 414 4.64 26.47 1.02
C GLN A 414 4.54 26.17 -0.49
N ILE A 415 3.63 26.87 -1.18
CA ILE A 415 3.32 26.69 -2.62
C ILE A 415 3.43 28.03 -3.34
N ASN A 416 3.97 28.04 -4.56
CA ASN A 416 4.03 29.19 -5.45
C ASN A 416 2.66 29.43 -6.13
N GLY A 417 1.64 29.74 -5.32
CA GLY A 417 0.25 29.89 -5.75
C GLY A 417 -0.65 30.39 -4.62
N ALA A 418 -1.97 30.16 -4.74
CA ALA A 418 -2.90 30.42 -3.64
C ALA A 418 -2.68 29.39 -2.51
N PRO A 419 -2.22 29.78 -1.31
CA PRO A 419 -1.84 28.83 -0.28
C PRO A 419 -3.08 28.26 0.42
N GLY A 420 -3.11 26.94 0.62
CA GLY A 420 -4.17 26.29 1.38
C GLY A 420 -4.15 26.67 2.87
N LEU A 421 -5.26 26.44 3.57
CA LEU A 421 -5.48 26.88 4.95
C LEU A 421 -4.41 26.35 5.92
N GLY A 422 -4.15 25.04 5.94
CA GLY A 422 -3.10 24.44 6.77
C GLY A 422 -1.68 24.93 6.42
N ARG A 423 -1.37 25.09 5.12
CA ARG A 423 -0.07 25.65 4.66
C ARG A 423 0.13 27.10 5.12
N THR A 424 -0.95 27.89 5.06
CA THR A 424 -0.97 29.29 5.50
C THR A 424 -0.76 29.37 7.02
N LEU A 425 -1.47 28.58 7.80
CA LEU A 425 -1.31 28.54 9.26
C LEU A 425 0.07 27.99 9.68
N TYR A 426 0.66 27.07 8.92
CA TYR A 426 2.03 26.62 9.12
C TYR A 426 3.07 27.72 8.87
N SER A 427 2.96 28.47 7.76
CA SER A 427 3.90 29.57 7.49
C SER A 427 3.80 30.69 8.51
N TRP A 428 2.62 30.93 9.12
CA TRP A 428 2.47 31.92 10.19
C TRP A 428 3.17 31.49 11.49
N TRP A 429 3.20 30.19 11.79
CA TRP A 429 3.98 29.62 12.89
C TRP A 429 5.50 29.70 12.61
N GLU A 430 5.92 29.44 11.37
CA GLU A 430 7.32 29.56 10.92
C GLU A 430 7.82 31.03 10.93
N GLU A 431 6.99 31.98 10.49
CA GLU A 431 7.26 33.43 10.49
C GLU A 431 7.46 34.00 11.91
N ARG A 432 6.76 33.45 12.93
CA ARG A 432 6.74 33.92 14.33
C ARG A 432 6.38 35.41 14.51
N ARG A 433 5.81 36.03 13.48
CA ARG A 433 5.72 37.49 13.26
C ARG A 433 4.98 38.26 14.36
N ASN A 434 3.97 37.65 14.96
CA ASN A 434 3.12 38.26 15.99
C ASN A 434 3.59 37.93 17.42
N GLY A 435 4.79 37.37 17.58
CA GLY A 435 5.41 37.06 18.86
C GLY A 435 5.27 35.60 19.29
N LEU A 436 6.17 35.20 20.19
CA LEU A 436 6.20 33.88 20.83
C LEU A 436 5.61 33.98 22.24
N ALA A 437 4.50 33.29 22.48
CA ALA A 437 4.03 32.96 23.82
C ALA A 437 4.83 31.74 24.31
N LEU A 438 5.93 32.02 25.03
CA LEU A 438 6.74 30.99 25.70
C LEU A 438 6.10 30.61 27.03
N GLU A 439 5.22 29.61 26.99
CA GLU A 439 4.58 29.08 28.21
C GLU A 439 5.55 28.12 28.95
N PRO A 440 5.62 28.15 30.29
CA PRO A 440 6.49 27.26 31.05
C PRO A 440 5.98 25.81 31.03
N SER A 441 6.81 24.88 30.54
CA SER A 441 6.51 23.44 30.62
C SER A 441 6.92 22.84 31.97
N SER A 442 6.32 21.67 32.27
CA SER A 442 6.65 20.82 33.41
C SER A 442 8.15 20.43 33.42
N GLY A 443 8.72 20.26 32.22
CA GLY A 443 10.11 19.86 32.00
C GLY A 443 11.11 21.01 31.80
N GLY A 444 10.73 22.27 32.05
CA GLY A 444 11.64 23.43 31.98
C GLY A 444 12.04 23.91 30.58
N ALA A 445 11.51 23.30 29.52
CA ALA A 445 11.55 23.86 28.16
C ALA A 445 10.45 24.92 27.98
N GLY A 446 10.68 25.97 27.20
CA GLY A 446 9.60 26.87 26.79
C GLY A 446 8.72 26.21 25.74
N LEU A 447 7.40 26.16 25.95
CA LEU A 447 6.45 25.72 24.93
C LEU A 447 6.29 26.85 23.91
N GLU A 448 6.69 26.64 22.66
CA GLU A 448 6.59 27.65 21.60
C GLU A 448 5.18 27.70 21.00
N GLN A 449 4.35 28.62 21.49
CA GLN A 449 3.05 28.97 20.90
C GLN A 449 3.19 30.32 20.17
N VAL A 450 2.69 30.42 18.94
CA VAL A 450 2.64 31.67 18.16
C VAL A 450 1.23 32.25 18.21
N LEU A 451 1.10 33.56 18.41
CA LEU A 451 -0.22 34.22 18.42
C LEU A 451 -0.71 34.44 16.97
N GLY A 452 -1.96 34.07 16.67
CA GLY A 452 -2.59 34.39 15.39
C GLY A 452 -2.65 35.91 15.14
N GLY A 453 -2.92 36.68 16.21
CA GLY A 453 -2.77 38.14 16.24
C GLY A 453 -3.76 38.91 15.37
N GLY A 454 -4.96 38.37 15.14
CA GLY A 454 -6.02 39.03 14.38
C GLY A 454 -5.77 39.08 12.88
N ARG A 455 -4.91 38.20 12.35
CA ARG A 455 -4.68 38.06 10.90
C ARG A 455 -5.95 37.57 10.22
N ASP A 456 -6.28 38.21 9.11
CA ASP A 456 -7.34 37.78 8.19
C ASP A 456 -6.88 36.52 7.42
N LEU A 457 -7.74 35.50 7.36
CA LEU A 457 -7.55 34.25 6.63
C LEU A 457 -8.71 34.07 5.63
N GLU A 458 -8.41 33.92 4.34
CA GLU A 458 -9.40 33.65 3.31
C GLU A 458 -9.80 32.16 3.30
N ILE A 459 -11.03 31.86 3.69
CA ILE A 459 -11.62 30.52 3.64
C ILE A 459 -12.49 30.40 2.39
N ARG A 460 -12.16 29.43 1.53
CA ARG A 460 -13.01 29.02 0.41
C ARG A 460 -13.98 27.95 0.87
N GLU A 461 -15.27 28.23 0.73
CA GLU A 461 -16.36 27.30 1.03
C GLU A 461 -17.01 26.82 -0.28
N PRO A 462 -16.64 25.63 -0.77
CA PRO A 462 -17.19 25.04 -1.98
C PRO A 462 -18.58 24.43 -1.71
N LYS A 463 -19.57 24.79 -2.52
CA LYS A 463 -20.96 24.32 -2.40
C LYS A 463 -21.43 23.68 -3.70
N ARG A 464 -22.23 22.63 -3.57
CA ARG A 464 -22.85 21.91 -4.67
C ARG A 464 -24.27 22.45 -4.86
N ILE A 465 -24.57 22.98 -6.06
CA ILE A 465 -25.89 23.54 -6.40
C ILE A 465 -26.47 22.71 -7.55
N PRO A 466 -27.75 22.27 -7.53
CA PRO A 466 -28.36 21.55 -8.65
C PRO A 466 -28.34 22.39 -9.94
N LEU A 467 -28.32 21.74 -11.11
CA LEU A 467 -28.50 22.43 -12.39
C LEU A 467 -30.00 22.58 -12.70
N GLU A 468 -30.43 23.83 -12.92
CA GLU A 468 -31.81 24.17 -13.25
C GLU A 468 -31.88 24.91 -14.60
N GLY A 469 -33.05 24.84 -15.26
CA GLY A 469 -33.32 25.58 -16.50
C GLY A 469 -32.28 25.33 -17.60
N ASN A 470 -31.67 26.41 -18.10
CA ASN A 470 -30.72 26.37 -19.23
C ASN A 470 -29.45 25.56 -18.92
N ASP A 471 -28.94 25.59 -17.68
CA ASP A 471 -27.72 24.86 -17.31
C ASP A 471 -27.93 23.35 -17.46
N LEU A 472 -29.12 22.87 -17.07
CA LEU A 472 -29.52 21.47 -17.22
C LEU A 472 -29.60 21.05 -18.70
N VAL A 473 -30.11 21.91 -19.58
CA VAL A 473 -30.18 21.65 -21.03
C VAL A 473 -28.78 21.57 -21.63
N VAL A 474 -27.84 22.46 -21.27
CA VAL A 474 -26.45 22.40 -21.73
C VAL A 474 -25.77 21.12 -21.25
N TYR A 475 -25.99 20.71 -19.99
CA TYR A 475 -25.46 19.45 -19.47
C TYR A 475 -26.04 18.22 -20.17
N GLN A 476 -27.34 18.20 -20.49
CA GLN A 476 -27.97 17.13 -21.28
C GLN A 476 -27.41 17.04 -22.71
N GLN A 477 -27.18 18.18 -23.37
CA GLN A 477 -26.52 18.22 -24.69
C GLN A 477 -25.08 17.68 -24.62
N TRP A 478 -24.32 18.08 -23.61
CA TRP A 478 -22.96 17.56 -23.37
C TRP A 478 -22.96 16.03 -23.14
N LEU A 479 -23.87 15.50 -22.32
CA LEU A 479 -24.04 14.06 -22.13
C LEU A 479 -24.40 13.32 -23.43
N ALA A 480 -25.25 13.90 -24.27
CA ALA A 480 -25.59 13.33 -25.58
C ALA A 480 -24.37 13.26 -26.50
N THR A 481 -23.56 14.33 -26.56
CA THR A 481 -22.29 14.35 -27.30
C THR A 481 -21.29 13.32 -26.77
N GLN A 482 -21.14 13.18 -25.45
CA GLN A 482 -20.25 12.17 -24.85
C GLN A 482 -20.69 10.74 -25.20
N ARG A 483 -21.99 10.43 -25.12
CA ARG A 483 -22.54 9.12 -25.53
C ARG A 483 -22.30 8.85 -27.03
N GLN A 484 -22.45 9.86 -27.89
CA GLN A 484 -22.17 9.74 -29.32
C GLN A 484 -20.68 9.46 -29.60
N LEU A 485 -19.77 10.15 -28.92
CA LEU A 485 -18.33 9.89 -29.02
C LEU A 485 -17.98 8.48 -28.53
N GLN A 486 -18.50 8.07 -27.37
CA GLN A 486 -18.28 6.73 -26.81
C GLN A 486 -18.78 5.61 -27.74
N ASN A 487 -19.95 5.79 -28.36
CA ASN A 487 -20.48 4.84 -29.35
C ASN A 487 -19.63 4.81 -30.65
N THR A 488 -19.02 5.92 -31.04
CA THR A 488 -18.15 6.02 -32.22
C THR A 488 -16.78 5.38 -31.99
N LEU A 489 -16.34 5.27 -30.73
CA LEU A 489 -15.03 4.72 -30.33
C LEU A 489 -15.03 3.20 -30.09
N GLN A 490 -16.16 2.50 -30.21
CA GLN A 490 -16.20 1.03 -30.13
C GLN A 490 -16.18 0.38 -31.52
N PRO A 491 -15.08 -0.28 -31.95
CA PRO A 491 -15.00 -0.96 -33.24
C PRO A 491 -15.73 -2.32 -33.23
N GLY A 492 -17.06 -2.29 -33.13
CA GLY A 492 -17.92 -3.48 -33.24
C GLY A 492 -19.15 -3.45 -32.33
N GLY A 493 -20.21 -2.75 -32.74
CA GLY A 493 -21.43 -2.60 -31.92
C GLY A 493 -22.72 -2.23 -32.67
N ALA A 494 -22.78 -2.40 -33.99
CA ALA A 494 -23.91 -1.93 -34.83
C ALA A 494 -25.20 -2.79 -34.75
N THR A 495 -25.35 -3.63 -33.72
CA THR A 495 -26.46 -4.59 -33.56
C THR A 495 -26.98 -4.63 -32.11
N ALA A 496 -27.11 -3.46 -31.47
CA ALA A 496 -27.56 -3.33 -30.08
C ALA A 496 -28.67 -2.27 -29.86
N LEU A 497 -29.26 -1.73 -30.94
CA LEU A 497 -30.49 -0.92 -30.84
C LEU A 497 -31.73 -1.84 -30.89
N GLU A 498 -32.13 -2.40 -29.74
CA GLU A 498 -33.52 -2.82 -29.40
C GLU A 498 -33.57 -3.50 -28.00
N ALA A 499 -33.10 -2.83 -26.94
CA ALA A 499 -33.09 -3.42 -25.58
C ALA A 499 -33.12 -2.42 -24.39
N SER A 500 -33.64 -1.20 -24.57
CA SER A 500 -33.75 -0.21 -23.45
C SER A 500 -34.85 0.83 -23.68
N ALA A 501 -36.09 0.37 -23.84
CA ALA A 501 -37.28 1.21 -23.98
C ALA A 501 -38.45 0.64 -23.15
N ASP A 502 -38.21 0.49 -21.85
CA ASP A 502 -39.21 0.24 -20.80
C ASP A 502 -38.56 0.59 -19.44
N ILE A 503 -39.39 0.85 -18.41
CA ILE A 503 -39.03 1.44 -17.10
C ILE A 503 -38.85 2.98 -17.14
N VAL A 504 -39.96 3.71 -17.27
CA VAL A 504 -40.39 4.78 -16.33
C VAL A 504 -41.84 5.17 -16.64
N ASP A 505 -42.80 4.56 -15.95
CA ASP A 505 -44.14 5.17 -15.76
C ASP A 505 -44.89 4.53 -14.57
N ASP A 506 -45.13 5.32 -13.52
CA ASP A 506 -46.31 5.32 -12.62
C ASP A 506 -46.04 6.24 -11.41
N ALA A 507 -46.36 7.53 -11.55
CA ALA A 507 -46.70 8.42 -10.44
C ALA A 507 -47.37 9.72 -10.96
N SER A 508 -48.70 9.77 -10.82
CA SER A 508 -49.57 10.95 -10.78
C SER A 508 -48.95 12.30 -10.34
N SER A 509 -49.39 13.49 -10.78
CA SER A 509 -50.40 13.90 -11.79
C SER A 509 -50.57 15.43 -11.74
N ASP A 510 -50.90 16.14 -12.83
CA ASP A 510 -52.14 16.95 -12.87
C ASP A 510 -52.51 17.60 -14.23
N SER A 511 -53.82 17.86 -14.37
CA SER A 511 -54.53 18.87 -15.20
C SER A 511 -54.17 19.16 -16.67
N SER A 512 -55.18 19.04 -17.54
CA SER A 512 -55.21 19.48 -18.95
C SER A 512 -55.99 20.78 -19.15
N SER A 513 -55.59 21.64 -20.11
CA SER A 513 -56.46 22.71 -20.64
C SER A 513 -56.05 23.13 -22.07
N ASP A 514 -57.03 23.29 -22.96
CA ASP A 514 -56.83 23.68 -24.37
C ASP A 514 -56.56 25.18 -24.57
N SER A 515 -55.94 25.54 -25.71
CA SER A 515 -56.20 26.79 -26.46
C SER A 515 -55.68 26.67 -27.91
N ASP A 516 -56.38 27.27 -28.87
CA ASP A 516 -56.12 27.15 -30.31
C ASP A 516 -55.07 28.13 -30.90
N ASP A 517 -54.65 27.82 -32.12
CA ASP A 517 -54.27 28.70 -33.24
C ASP A 517 -53.45 29.99 -33.02
N SER A 518 -52.31 30.07 -33.72
CA SER A 518 -52.14 31.10 -34.77
C SER A 518 -50.95 30.85 -35.69
N GLU A 519 -51.20 30.75 -37.00
CA GLU A 519 -50.15 30.85 -38.03
C GLU A 519 -49.69 32.30 -38.20
N THR A 520 -48.37 32.53 -38.32
CA THR A 520 -47.84 33.68 -39.07
C THR A 520 -46.54 33.31 -39.79
N ASP A 521 -46.52 33.51 -41.11
CA ASP A 521 -45.34 33.30 -41.96
C ASP A 521 -44.21 34.32 -41.66
N GLN A 522 -42.96 33.84 -41.68
CA GLN A 522 -41.91 34.61 -42.35
C GLN A 522 -40.74 33.81 -42.92
N GLN A 523 -40.45 34.11 -44.18
CA GLN A 523 -39.59 33.38 -45.10
C GLN A 523 -38.10 33.35 -44.71
N GLY A 524 -37.56 32.14 -44.54
CA GLY A 524 -36.81 31.49 -45.62
C GLY A 524 -35.34 31.88 -45.90
N LYS A 525 -34.48 30.85 -45.99
CA LYS A 525 -33.39 30.77 -46.97
C LYS A 525 -32.90 29.33 -47.14
N ALA A 526 -33.07 28.77 -48.35
CA ALA A 526 -32.50 27.48 -48.73
C ALA A 526 -32.17 27.47 -50.24
N LEU A 527 -30.89 27.30 -50.58
CA LEU A 527 -30.36 26.87 -51.88
C LEU A 527 -29.11 26.02 -51.56
N ASN A 528 -28.96 24.71 -51.79
CA ASN A 528 -29.48 23.75 -52.78
C ASN A 528 -28.55 23.55 -54.01
N ILE A 529 -28.62 22.35 -54.60
CA ILE A 529 -28.01 21.87 -55.86
C ILE A 529 -26.51 21.50 -55.79
N SER A 530 -26.23 20.19 -55.87
CA SER A 530 -25.47 19.60 -57.00
C SER A 530 -25.37 18.07 -56.92
N ALA A 531 -26.02 17.39 -57.86
CA ALA A 531 -25.77 15.97 -58.16
C ALA A 531 -26.09 15.69 -59.64
N THR A 532 -25.12 15.21 -60.43
CA THR A 532 -25.34 14.56 -61.74
C THR A 532 -24.03 13.98 -62.31
N ILE A 533 -24.17 13.03 -63.24
CA ILE A 533 -23.11 12.39 -64.05
C ILE A 533 -22.17 11.45 -63.25
N GLY A 534 -21.98 10.18 -63.65
CA GLY A 534 -22.63 9.47 -64.75
C GLY A 534 -22.33 7.96 -64.79
N GLN A 535 -23.13 7.22 -65.56
CA GLN A 535 -22.99 5.77 -65.74
C GLN A 535 -22.04 5.45 -66.91
N ALA A 536 -21.02 4.61 -66.70
CA ALA A 536 -20.41 3.77 -67.76
C ALA A 536 -19.43 2.71 -67.22
N ASN A 537 -19.91 1.49 -66.95
CA ASN A 537 -19.41 0.26 -67.61
C ASN A 537 -20.04 -1.02 -67.04
N ARG A 538 -20.44 -1.93 -67.94
CA ARG A 538 -20.88 -3.30 -67.64
C ARG A 538 -20.21 -4.27 -68.62
N LYS A 539 -19.59 -5.33 -68.12
CA LYS A 539 -19.40 -6.63 -68.80
C LYS A 539 -18.88 -7.67 -67.80
N LYS A 540 -19.22 -8.97 -67.82
CA LYS A 540 -20.50 -9.73 -67.77
C LYS A 540 -20.09 -11.22 -67.67
N ILE A 541 -20.98 -12.12 -67.23
CA ILE A 541 -20.88 -13.61 -67.18
C ILE A 541 -20.21 -14.10 -65.88
N GLY A 542 -20.71 -15.13 -65.18
CA GLY A 542 -21.83 -16.06 -65.46
C GLY A 542 -22.70 -16.43 -64.25
N LEU A 543 -23.67 -17.33 -64.44
CA LEU A 543 -24.60 -17.92 -63.43
C LEU A 543 -23.92 -19.14 -62.73
N SER A 544 -24.44 -19.88 -61.74
CA SER A 544 -25.83 -20.17 -61.26
C SER A 544 -25.86 -20.91 -59.90
N ASP A 545 -26.91 -20.95 -59.04
CA ASP A 545 -28.10 -20.07 -58.83
C ASP A 545 -28.82 -20.29 -57.45
N GLU A 546 -29.54 -21.41 -57.22
CA GLU A 546 -30.40 -21.76 -56.03
C GLU A 546 -29.58 -22.34 -54.83
N ASP A 547 -29.91 -22.31 -53.52
CA ASP A 547 -31.19 -22.47 -52.79
C ASP A 547 -30.98 -22.24 -51.24
N LEU A 548 -32.08 -22.25 -50.47
CA LEU A 548 -32.21 -22.46 -49.00
C LEU A 548 -31.55 -21.49 -47.98
N GLY A 549 -32.34 -20.51 -47.52
CA GLY A 549 -32.21 -19.93 -46.17
C GLY A 549 -32.95 -20.76 -45.11
N ILE A 550 -32.63 -20.56 -43.82
CA ILE A 550 -33.25 -21.31 -42.70
C ILE A 550 -34.05 -20.37 -41.78
N ASN A 551 -35.26 -20.81 -41.40
CA ASN A 551 -36.19 -20.05 -40.56
C ASN A 551 -35.84 -20.08 -39.07
N ILE A 552 -36.03 -18.95 -38.38
CA ILE A 552 -36.03 -18.88 -36.91
C ILE A 552 -37.40 -19.37 -36.40
N LEU A 553 -37.41 -20.42 -35.59
CA LEU A 553 -38.63 -20.94 -34.95
C LEU A 553 -38.74 -20.46 -33.50
N LEU A 554 -39.63 -19.50 -33.24
CA LEU A 554 -40.06 -19.12 -31.91
C LEU A 554 -40.87 -20.26 -31.25
N ARG A 555 -40.65 -20.52 -29.95
CA ARG A 555 -41.50 -21.43 -29.15
C ARG A 555 -41.93 -20.77 -27.83
N LYS A 556 -43.19 -21.01 -27.44
CA LYS A 556 -43.89 -20.28 -26.37
C LYS A 556 -43.64 -20.86 -24.96
N LYS A 557 -43.89 -20.02 -23.93
CA LYS A 557 -44.07 -20.41 -22.53
C LYS A 557 -45.10 -21.54 -22.36
N GLY A 558 -44.95 -22.38 -21.34
CA GLY A 558 -46.09 -23.12 -20.76
C GLY A 558 -46.00 -24.65 -20.65
N VAL A 559 -44.84 -25.22 -20.30
CA VAL A 559 -44.75 -26.59 -19.75
C VAL A 559 -43.80 -26.57 -18.56
N HIS A 560 -44.15 -27.26 -17.47
CA HIS A 560 -43.26 -27.60 -16.38
C HIS A 560 -42.98 -29.10 -16.43
N ASP A 561 -41.76 -29.49 -16.11
CA ASP A 561 -41.49 -30.75 -15.41
C ASP A 561 -40.35 -30.52 -14.41
N PHE A 562 -40.33 -31.30 -13.34
CA PHE A 562 -39.26 -31.32 -12.34
C PHE A 562 -38.21 -32.34 -12.75
N ASP A 563 -36.95 -32.12 -12.35
CA ASP A 563 -36.07 -33.26 -12.07
C ASP A 563 -35.17 -32.97 -10.86
N ALA A 564 -34.58 -34.03 -10.32
CA ALA A 564 -33.78 -34.03 -9.10
C ALA A 564 -32.51 -34.86 -9.29
N GLY A 565 -31.63 -34.83 -8.28
CA GLY A 565 -30.52 -35.77 -8.17
C GLY A 565 -29.17 -35.17 -8.53
N GLU A 566 -28.26 -35.26 -7.56
CA GLU A 566 -26.81 -35.25 -7.80
C GLU A 566 -26.42 -36.51 -8.58
N PHE A 567 -25.24 -36.54 -9.20
CA PHE A 567 -24.27 -37.60 -8.85
C PHE A 567 -22.82 -37.17 -9.09
N LEU A 568 -21.92 -37.73 -8.29
CA LEU A 568 -20.49 -37.45 -8.27
C LEU A 568 -19.73 -38.15 -9.42
N ARG A 569 -18.52 -37.65 -9.69
CA ARG A 569 -17.50 -38.40 -10.45
C ARG A 569 -17.04 -39.63 -9.66
N ALA A 570 -17.15 -40.78 -10.30
CA ALA A 570 -16.23 -41.91 -10.19
C ALA A 570 -15.42 -41.96 -11.51
N GLU A 571 -14.29 -42.63 -11.65
CA GLU A 571 -13.35 -43.29 -10.73
C GLU A 571 -12.00 -43.42 -11.47
N GLU A 572 -10.88 -43.65 -10.77
CA GLU A 572 -9.93 -44.71 -11.16
C GLU A 572 -8.99 -45.05 -9.99
N ARG A 573 -8.43 -46.26 -10.03
CA ARG A 573 -7.61 -46.91 -8.98
C ARG A 573 -6.31 -47.45 -9.57
N ASP A 574 -5.34 -47.69 -8.70
CA ASP A 574 -4.55 -48.94 -8.51
C ASP A 574 -3.30 -48.59 -7.66
N GLU A 575 -3.04 -49.23 -6.50
CA GLU A 575 -2.40 -50.55 -6.26
C GLU A 575 -0.88 -50.57 -6.61
N VAL A 576 0.06 -51.13 -5.83
CA VAL A 576 0.01 -51.95 -4.59
C VAL A 576 1.36 -51.94 -3.79
N ASP A 577 1.34 -52.33 -2.50
CA ASP A 577 2.46 -52.70 -1.56
C ASP A 577 3.67 -51.75 -1.28
N GLY A 578 4.30 -51.76 -0.08
CA GLY A 578 3.99 -52.52 1.15
C GLY A 578 5.07 -52.43 2.27
N GLN A 579 4.91 -53.25 3.31
CA GLN A 579 5.75 -53.50 4.52
C GLN A 579 5.50 -52.67 5.82
N GLU A 580 5.28 -53.44 6.89
CA GLU A 580 5.12 -53.09 8.33
C GLU A 580 6.42 -53.52 9.10
N PRO A 581 6.60 -53.42 10.45
CA PRO A 581 5.65 -53.24 11.58
C PRO A 581 6.17 -52.20 12.65
N GLN A 582 5.85 -52.14 13.96
CA GLN A 582 4.99 -52.91 14.90
C GLN A 582 4.63 -52.10 16.18
N ARG A 583 3.34 -52.08 16.60
CA ARG A 583 2.80 -52.08 18.01
C ARG A 583 3.13 -50.95 19.03
N PRO A 584 2.32 -50.79 20.12
CA PRO A 584 0.92 -51.19 20.32
C PRO A 584 0.00 -50.15 21.05
N GLY A 585 -1.32 -50.26 20.80
CA GLY A 585 -2.31 -50.32 21.89
C GLY A 585 -3.17 -49.10 22.22
N LYS A 586 -4.43 -49.11 21.77
CA LYS A 586 -5.57 -48.49 22.46
C LYS A 586 -6.88 -49.21 22.13
N TYR A 587 -7.85 -49.18 23.04
CA TYR A 587 -9.19 -49.75 22.85
C TYR A 587 -10.19 -48.70 22.35
N ASP A 588 -11.23 -49.20 21.69
CA ASP A 588 -12.32 -48.46 21.06
C ASP A 588 -13.54 -48.37 22.00
N THR A 589 -14.27 -47.25 21.98
CA THR A 589 -15.73 -47.20 22.15
C THR A 589 -16.32 -45.87 21.65
N LYS A 590 -17.54 -45.95 21.12
CA LYS A 590 -18.39 -44.86 20.61
C LYS A 590 -19.00 -44.05 21.80
N ASP A 591 -19.66 -42.89 21.66
CA ASP A 591 -20.72 -42.60 20.68
C ASP A 591 -21.18 -41.11 20.57
N THR A 592 -22.14 -40.85 19.67
CA THR A 592 -23.06 -39.69 19.58
C THR A 592 -22.55 -38.30 19.14
N LEU A 593 -22.38 -38.15 17.83
CA LEU A 593 -23.11 -37.20 16.96
C LEU A 593 -23.53 -35.80 17.51
N GLY A 594 -22.87 -34.73 17.03
CA GLY A 594 -23.40 -33.36 17.07
C GLY A 594 -23.98 -32.90 15.72
N LYS A 595 -25.11 -32.17 15.72
CA LYS A 595 -25.70 -31.54 14.52
C LYS A 595 -25.49 -30.02 14.52
N LYS A 596 -24.87 -29.49 13.47
CA LYS A 596 -24.81 -28.04 13.19
C LYS A 596 -26.15 -27.56 12.62
N ARG A 597 -26.51 -26.30 12.87
CA ARG A 597 -27.54 -25.56 12.12
C ARG A 597 -26.95 -24.26 11.57
N LYS A 598 -27.32 -23.94 10.33
CA LYS A 598 -27.08 -22.67 9.65
C LYS A 598 -28.35 -21.83 9.79
N TRP A 599 -28.23 -20.50 9.75
CA TRP A 599 -29.37 -19.58 9.74
C TRP A 599 -29.09 -18.46 8.74
N ASP A 600 -30.06 -18.19 7.87
CA ASP A 600 -30.14 -17.01 7.02
C ASP A 600 -31.61 -16.52 7.04
N ASP A 601 -31.79 -15.21 6.98
CA ASP A 601 -32.95 -14.37 6.59
C ASP A 601 -34.43 -14.82 6.75
N VAL A 602 -35.23 -13.91 7.34
CA VAL A 602 -36.67 -13.75 7.04
C VAL A 602 -37.01 -12.24 6.98
N ALA A 603 -37.70 -11.81 5.93
CA ALA A 603 -38.06 -10.39 5.69
C ALA A 603 -39.42 -9.98 6.30
N ALA A 604 -39.76 -8.68 6.22
CA ALA A 604 -40.83 -8.05 7.00
C ALA A 604 -42.22 -7.94 6.31
N SER A 605 -43.29 -8.13 7.09
CA SER A 605 -44.69 -7.68 6.86
C SER A 605 -45.56 -8.09 8.08
N GLY A 606 -46.59 -7.38 8.57
CA GLY A 606 -47.08 -6.04 8.23
C GLY A 606 -48.40 -5.66 8.97
N LYS A 607 -48.40 -4.52 9.70
CA LYS A 607 -49.53 -3.66 10.15
C LYS A 607 -50.80 -4.25 10.87
N ARG A 608 -51.03 -3.69 12.07
CA ARG A 608 -52.34 -3.24 12.67
C ARG A 608 -53.37 -4.27 13.19
N ARG A 609 -53.56 -4.34 14.53
CA ARG A 609 -54.68 -3.68 15.26
C ARG A 609 -54.59 -3.80 16.80
N MET A 610 -55.22 -2.85 17.48
CA MET A 610 -55.39 -2.63 18.94
C MET A 610 -56.91 -2.45 19.22
N PRO A 611 -57.42 -2.30 20.47
CA PRO A 611 -56.85 -2.54 21.82
C PRO A 611 -57.77 -3.44 22.71
N ASN A 612 -57.50 -3.62 24.02
CA ASN A 612 -58.29 -2.97 25.11
C ASN A 612 -57.80 -3.33 26.56
N GLU A 613 -58.20 -2.49 27.54
CA GLU A 613 -58.19 -2.56 29.04
C GLU A 613 -57.67 -3.80 29.82
N GLY A 614 -57.09 -3.68 31.04
CA GLY A 614 -56.79 -2.47 31.84
C GLY A 614 -56.63 -2.74 33.37
N LYS A 615 -56.16 -1.72 34.14
CA LYS A 615 -55.86 -1.68 35.60
C LYS A 615 -54.55 -2.39 36.00
N ARG A 616 -53.55 -1.70 36.61
CA ARG A 616 -53.39 -1.28 38.04
C ARG A 616 -53.30 -2.49 38.99
N GLN A 617 -52.34 -2.57 39.93
CA GLN A 617 -51.76 -1.47 40.73
C GLN A 617 -50.42 -1.87 41.43
N GLN A 618 -49.51 -0.90 41.63
CA GLN A 618 -48.37 -0.87 42.59
C GLN A 618 -47.26 -1.96 42.52
N ALA A 619 -46.04 -1.78 43.02
CA ALA A 619 -45.10 -0.63 43.04
C ALA A 619 -43.88 -1.03 43.91
N GLU A 620 -42.65 -1.07 43.35
CA GLU A 620 -41.39 -0.66 44.03
C GLU A 620 -40.20 -0.71 43.05
N ASN A 621 -39.05 -0.18 43.47
CA ASN A 621 -37.97 0.28 42.59
C ASN A 621 -37.04 -0.82 42.07
N ASN A 622 -36.57 -0.64 40.83
CA ASN A 622 -35.17 -0.84 40.44
C ASN A 622 -34.90 0.00 39.19
N GLU A 623 -33.93 0.91 39.25
CA GLU A 623 -33.49 1.70 38.10
C GLU A 623 -32.41 0.92 37.33
N ASP A 624 -32.82 0.19 36.29
CA ASP A 624 -31.91 -0.41 35.32
C ASP A 624 -32.14 0.27 33.96
N GLY A 625 -31.37 1.33 33.71
CA GLY A 625 -31.62 2.29 32.64
C GLY A 625 -31.17 1.79 31.27
N SER A 626 -32.00 0.98 30.61
CA SER A 626 -31.74 0.59 29.22
C SER A 626 -31.73 1.81 28.29
N ILE A 627 -30.58 2.09 27.69
CA ILE A 627 -30.44 3.11 26.64
C ILE A 627 -31.24 2.63 25.41
N ALA A 628 -32.43 3.17 25.25
CA ALA A 628 -33.19 3.11 24.01
C ALA A 628 -32.99 4.46 23.30
N ASP A 629 -32.54 4.43 22.05
CA ASP A 629 -32.22 5.63 21.28
C ASP A 629 -33.47 6.50 21.05
N VAL A 630 -33.56 7.59 21.82
CA VAL A 630 -34.39 8.73 21.45
C VAL A 630 -33.54 9.59 20.53
N LEU A 631 -33.70 9.38 19.22
CA LEU A 631 -33.22 10.33 18.22
C LEU A 631 -33.91 11.67 18.47
N GLU A 632 -33.13 12.72 18.69
CA GLU A 632 -33.65 14.06 18.96
C GLU A 632 -34.02 14.76 17.64
N GLU A 633 -34.84 15.81 17.69
CA GLU A 633 -35.28 16.49 16.46
C GLU A 633 -34.10 17.14 15.68
N ASP A 634 -32.99 17.47 16.38
CA ASP A 634 -31.71 17.88 15.77
C ASP A 634 -31.11 16.78 14.85
N ASP A 635 -31.23 15.49 15.20
CA ASP A 635 -30.62 14.39 14.44
C ASP A 635 -31.29 14.16 13.07
N LEU A 636 -32.46 14.75 12.84
CA LEU A 636 -33.18 14.70 11.56
C LEU A 636 -32.75 15.82 10.59
N LEU A 637 -32.08 16.87 11.09
CA LEU A 637 -31.63 18.01 10.28
C LEU A 637 -30.26 17.78 9.62
N ASP A 638 -29.45 16.87 10.17
CA ASP A 638 -28.12 16.49 9.66
C ASP A 638 -28.18 15.38 8.58
N ILE A 639 -29.36 15.08 8.04
CA ILE A 639 -29.47 14.28 6.81
C ILE A 639 -28.95 15.13 5.66
N ILE A 640 -27.74 14.84 5.19
CA ILE A 640 -27.22 15.37 3.93
C ILE A 640 -28.18 14.94 2.81
N GLU A 641 -28.98 15.87 2.29
CA GLU A 641 -29.74 15.64 1.07
C GLU A 641 -28.73 15.37 -0.06
N GLU A 642 -28.66 14.12 -0.53
CA GLU A 642 -27.89 13.75 -1.71
C GLU A 642 -28.54 14.41 -2.93
N ILE A 643 -28.11 15.65 -3.24
CA ILE A 643 -28.63 16.47 -4.35
C ILE A 643 -28.72 15.60 -5.62
N PRO A 644 -29.94 15.20 -6.02
CA PRO A 644 -30.11 14.09 -6.95
C PRO A 644 -30.01 14.59 -8.38
N GLY A 645 -29.03 14.07 -9.13
CA GLY A 645 -28.76 14.48 -10.50
C GLY A 645 -27.57 15.45 -10.64
N PRO A 646 -27.53 16.24 -11.73
CA PRO A 646 -26.37 17.05 -12.06
C PRO A 646 -26.34 18.37 -11.28
N SER A 647 -25.13 18.88 -11.10
CA SER A 647 -24.85 20.02 -10.23
C SER A 647 -23.71 20.87 -10.77
N ARG A 648 -23.66 22.15 -10.37
CA ARG A 648 -22.47 22.99 -10.49
C ARG A 648 -21.80 23.20 -9.13
N LEU A 649 -20.52 23.52 -9.19
CA LEU A 649 -19.73 24.01 -8.08
C LEU A 649 -19.88 25.53 -7.99
N ASP A 650 -20.21 26.03 -6.81
CA ASP A 650 -20.08 27.44 -6.44
C ASP A 650 -19.06 27.57 -5.31
N ILE A 651 -18.32 28.67 -5.24
CA ILE A 651 -17.23 28.86 -4.26
C ILE A 651 -17.37 30.25 -3.63
N SER A 652 -18.12 30.30 -2.53
CA SER A 652 -18.12 31.47 -1.66
C SER A 652 -16.78 31.62 -0.94
N THR A 653 -16.23 32.84 -0.90
CA THR A 653 -15.03 33.15 -0.09
C THR A 653 -15.45 33.97 1.14
N GLU A 654 -14.99 33.53 2.30
CA GLU A 654 -15.22 34.14 3.61
C GLU A 654 -13.88 34.60 4.20
N THR A 655 -13.86 35.67 4.99
CA THR A 655 -12.65 36.14 5.67
C THR A 655 -12.80 35.94 7.18
N LEU A 656 -12.00 35.06 7.76
CA LEU A 656 -12.00 34.72 9.18
C LEU A 656 -10.82 35.38 9.90
N LYS A 657 -11.02 35.88 11.12
CA LYS A 657 -9.94 36.46 11.93
C LYS A 657 -9.37 35.45 12.89
N ILE A 658 -8.05 35.26 12.83
CA ILE A 658 -7.35 34.26 13.63
C ILE A 658 -6.71 34.95 14.84
N ASN A 659 -7.38 34.86 15.99
CA ASN A 659 -6.84 35.28 17.29
C ASN A 659 -6.20 34.11 18.05
N LEU A 660 -6.65 32.87 17.78
CA LEU A 660 -6.13 31.66 18.42
C LEU A 660 -4.61 31.48 18.29
N ARG A 661 -4.06 30.61 19.13
CA ARG A 661 -2.64 30.27 19.15
C ARG A 661 -2.35 29.14 18.16
N ILE A 662 -1.19 29.17 17.53
CA ILE A 662 -0.72 28.12 16.62
C ILE A 662 0.55 27.51 17.21
N ALA A 663 0.62 26.18 17.25
CA ALA A 663 1.81 25.41 17.59
C ALA A 663 2.01 24.26 16.59
N PHE A 664 3.17 23.64 16.62
CA PHE A 664 3.54 22.51 15.77
C PHE A 664 4.21 21.41 16.59
N VAL A 665 3.75 20.16 16.43
CA VAL A 665 4.42 18.97 16.98
C VAL A 665 4.41 17.88 15.91
N ASP A 666 5.60 17.44 15.51
CA ASP A 666 5.80 16.64 14.31
C ASP A 666 5.42 15.15 14.50
N PHE A 667 4.19 14.81 14.13
CA PHE A 667 3.56 13.49 14.21
C PHE A 667 3.43 12.76 12.85
N ALA A 668 3.96 13.33 11.77
CA ALA A 668 3.83 12.82 10.39
C ALA A 668 4.27 11.35 10.18
N GLY A 669 5.01 10.73 11.12
CA GLY A 669 5.35 9.31 11.05
C GLY A 669 6.15 8.96 9.79
N LEU A 670 7.22 9.72 9.52
CA LEU A 670 8.14 9.54 8.37
C LEU A 670 9.58 9.46 8.89
N HIS A 671 10.47 8.93 8.08
CA HIS A 671 11.90 8.87 8.37
C HIS A 671 12.51 10.28 8.57
N ASP A 672 13.66 10.30 9.25
CA ASP A 672 14.47 11.50 9.46
C ASP A 672 15.80 11.40 8.71
N LYS A 673 16.52 12.52 8.62
CA LYS A 673 17.84 12.60 7.97
C LYS A 673 18.81 11.55 8.49
N ARG A 674 18.78 11.24 9.80
CA ARG A 674 19.64 10.23 10.41
C ARG A 674 19.30 8.81 9.94
N SER A 675 18.02 8.47 9.85
CA SER A 675 17.54 7.16 9.39
C SER A 675 17.94 6.91 7.93
N LEU A 676 17.77 7.91 7.06
CA LEU A 676 18.22 7.87 5.66
C LEU A 676 19.73 7.65 5.55
N GLN A 677 20.52 8.47 6.23
CA GLN A 677 22.00 8.39 6.22
C GLN A 677 22.53 7.07 6.79
N MET A 678 21.77 6.41 7.68
CA MET A 678 22.11 5.11 8.26
C MET A 678 21.71 3.93 7.37
N LEU A 679 20.49 3.93 6.81
CA LEU A 679 19.93 2.77 6.13
C LEU A 679 20.36 2.65 4.66
N ILE A 680 20.47 3.76 3.92
CA ILE A 680 20.86 3.72 2.49
C ILE A 680 22.24 3.03 2.29
N PRO A 681 23.29 3.30 3.11
CA PRO A 681 24.56 2.57 3.04
C PRO A 681 24.52 1.10 3.50
N LEU A 682 23.50 0.69 4.26
CA LEU A 682 23.30 -0.70 4.68
C LEU A 682 22.52 -1.52 3.63
N ILE A 683 21.55 -0.88 2.96
CA ILE A 683 20.79 -1.46 1.83
C ILE A 683 21.71 -1.69 0.63
N GLN A 684 22.67 -0.79 0.38
CA GLN A 684 23.63 -0.87 -0.74
C GLN A 684 22.97 -1.03 -2.14
N PRO A 685 21.99 -0.17 -2.51
CA PRO A 685 21.33 -0.25 -3.82
C PRO A 685 22.31 0.03 -4.97
N ARG A 686 22.09 -0.56 -6.15
CA ARG A 686 22.92 -0.27 -7.34
C ARG A 686 22.58 1.08 -7.97
N LYS A 687 21.29 1.43 -7.98
CA LYS A 687 20.75 2.73 -8.38
C LYS A 687 19.81 3.25 -7.28
N LEU A 688 19.83 4.55 -7.01
CA LEU A 688 18.96 5.24 -6.05
C LEU A 688 18.15 6.29 -6.81
N ILE A 689 16.83 6.28 -6.65
CA ILE A 689 15.91 7.26 -7.25
C ILE A 689 15.17 7.97 -6.12
N LEU A 690 15.25 9.30 -6.06
CA LEU A 690 14.61 10.12 -5.02
C LEU A 690 13.41 10.88 -5.59
N ILE A 691 12.24 10.73 -4.96
CA ILE A 691 10.94 11.32 -5.35
C ILE A 691 10.18 11.87 -4.13
N GLY A 692 9.01 12.46 -4.30
CA GLY A 692 8.07 12.78 -3.21
C GLY A 692 8.37 14.07 -2.42
N GLY A 693 9.63 14.46 -2.27
CA GLY A 693 10.03 15.69 -1.59
C GLY A 693 10.24 16.88 -2.53
N MET A 694 10.46 18.05 -1.91
CA MET A 694 10.70 19.32 -2.62
C MET A 694 12.00 19.29 -3.44
N LYS A 695 12.12 20.20 -4.42
CA LYS A 695 13.32 20.32 -5.27
C LYS A 695 14.61 20.46 -4.46
N ASP A 696 14.67 21.43 -3.56
CA ASP A 696 15.88 21.72 -2.77
C ASP A 696 16.21 20.59 -1.78
N GLU A 697 15.21 20.08 -1.05
CA GLU A 697 15.34 18.91 -0.15
C GLU A 697 15.87 17.66 -0.90
N THR A 698 15.33 17.40 -2.08
CA THR A 698 15.73 16.27 -2.94
C THR A 698 17.17 16.42 -3.42
N LEU A 699 17.58 17.61 -3.83
CA LEU A 699 18.96 17.89 -4.26
C LEU A 699 19.96 17.86 -3.09
N ALA A 700 19.56 18.34 -1.91
CA ALA A 700 20.35 18.26 -0.68
C ALA A 700 20.56 16.81 -0.24
N LEU A 701 19.50 15.99 -0.21
CA LEU A 701 19.59 14.57 0.10
C LEU A 701 20.42 13.80 -0.94
N ALA A 702 20.24 14.09 -2.24
CA ALA A 702 21.05 13.49 -3.30
C ALA A 702 22.55 13.82 -3.14
N SER A 703 22.88 15.04 -2.74
CA SER A 703 24.26 15.45 -2.42
C SER A 703 24.85 14.62 -1.29
N ASP A 704 24.12 14.42 -0.19
CA ASP A 704 24.59 13.63 0.96
C ASP A 704 24.68 12.12 0.64
N CYS A 705 23.70 11.56 -0.07
CA CYS A 705 23.74 10.16 -0.51
C CYS A 705 24.94 9.86 -1.41
N ARG A 706 25.26 10.75 -2.37
CA ARG A 706 26.44 10.63 -3.24
C ARG A 706 27.75 10.62 -2.44
N LYS A 707 27.87 11.43 -1.38
CA LYS A 707 29.05 11.47 -0.49
C LYS A 707 29.20 10.16 0.31
N LEU A 708 28.09 9.65 0.87
CA LEU A 708 28.10 8.43 1.69
C LEU A 708 28.48 7.21 0.86
N LEU A 709 27.81 7.01 -0.28
CA LEU A 709 28.00 5.85 -1.15
C LEU A 709 29.34 5.91 -1.92
N GLY A 710 29.78 7.11 -2.32
CA GLY A 710 31.06 7.32 -3.02
C GLY A 710 32.31 7.14 -2.16
N SER A 711 32.19 6.91 -0.86
CA SER A 711 33.34 6.68 0.04
C SER A 711 34.05 5.33 -0.23
N THR A 712 33.33 4.34 -0.73
CA THR A 712 33.88 3.04 -1.16
C THR A 712 34.44 3.09 -2.58
N LYS A 713 35.78 3.16 -2.69
CA LYS A 713 36.58 3.42 -3.91
C LYS A 713 36.37 2.51 -5.15
N GLU A 714 35.50 1.50 -5.09
CA GLU A 714 35.35 0.50 -6.16
C GLU A 714 33.95 0.45 -6.79
N LYS A 715 32.95 1.16 -6.25
CA LYS A 715 31.58 1.20 -6.82
C LYS A 715 30.96 2.58 -6.67
N LEU A 716 30.75 3.25 -7.80
CA LEU A 716 29.85 4.39 -7.89
C LEU A 716 28.40 3.86 -7.87
N VAL A 717 27.51 4.53 -7.15
CA VAL A 717 26.06 4.27 -7.17
C VAL A 717 25.40 5.46 -7.86
N ASP A 718 24.60 5.19 -8.89
CA ASP A 718 23.89 6.25 -9.61
C ASP A 718 22.73 6.77 -8.75
N VAL A 719 22.74 8.08 -8.47
CA VAL A 719 21.71 8.75 -7.68
C VAL A 719 20.93 9.70 -8.57
N TYR A 720 19.71 9.32 -8.93
CA TYR A 720 18.80 10.04 -9.79
C TYR A 720 17.79 10.89 -9.01
N THR A 721 17.43 12.03 -9.58
CA THR A 721 16.43 12.97 -9.08
C THR A 721 15.55 13.41 -10.26
N PRO A 722 14.51 12.64 -10.63
CA PRO A 722 13.62 13.00 -11.73
C PRO A 722 12.78 14.24 -11.39
N GLU A 723 12.28 14.90 -12.41
CA GLU A 723 11.14 15.81 -12.33
C GLU A 723 9.89 15.09 -12.87
N ILE A 724 8.70 15.64 -12.66
CA ILE A 724 7.45 15.04 -13.15
C ILE A 724 7.50 14.79 -14.67
N GLY A 725 7.06 13.61 -15.09
CA GLY A 725 7.03 13.17 -16.49
C GLY A 725 8.38 12.70 -17.06
N ILE A 726 9.49 12.84 -16.33
CA ILE A 726 10.81 12.40 -16.79
C ILE A 726 10.98 10.89 -16.59
N VAL A 727 11.16 10.17 -17.70
CA VAL A 727 11.48 8.74 -17.72
C VAL A 727 12.98 8.54 -17.47
N ILE A 728 13.32 7.74 -16.46
CA ILE A 728 14.67 7.27 -16.15
C ILE A 728 14.83 5.83 -16.63
N ASP A 729 15.90 5.53 -17.37
CA ASP A 729 16.38 4.16 -17.55
C ASP A 729 17.14 3.69 -16.31
N ALA A 730 16.50 2.80 -15.55
CA ALA A 730 17.01 2.24 -14.32
C ALA A 730 17.51 0.79 -14.48
N SER A 731 17.56 0.28 -15.71
CA SER A 731 18.16 -1.01 -16.04
C SER A 731 19.65 -1.08 -15.69
N VAL A 732 20.20 -2.29 -15.67
CA VAL A 732 21.63 -2.54 -15.46
C VAL A 732 22.12 -3.56 -16.48
N ASP A 733 23.19 -3.25 -17.20
CA ASP A 733 23.82 -4.07 -18.26
C ASP A 733 24.49 -5.38 -17.76
N THR A 734 23.96 -5.98 -16.70
CA THR A 734 24.28 -7.36 -16.32
C THR A 734 23.63 -8.34 -17.29
N ASN A 735 24.27 -8.51 -18.46
CA ASN A 735 24.04 -9.64 -19.34
C ASN A 735 24.16 -10.94 -18.53
N ALA A 736 23.04 -11.64 -18.36
CA ALA A 736 22.95 -12.78 -17.46
C ALA A 736 22.11 -13.88 -18.11
N TRP A 737 22.69 -15.06 -18.21
CA TRP A 737 22.13 -16.19 -18.94
C TRP A 737 21.81 -17.34 -17.97
N ALA A 738 20.62 -17.92 -18.09
CA ALA A 738 20.25 -19.13 -17.37
C ALA A 738 20.94 -20.34 -18.03
N VAL A 739 21.97 -20.89 -17.38
CA VAL A 739 22.72 -22.06 -17.87
C VAL A 739 22.27 -23.31 -17.10
N LYS A 740 21.88 -24.38 -17.82
CA LYS A 740 21.51 -25.65 -17.20
C LYS A 740 22.76 -26.49 -16.91
N LEU A 741 22.99 -26.85 -15.65
CA LEU A 741 23.99 -27.87 -15.32
C LEU A 741 23.50 -29.25 -15.74
N THR A 742 24.36 -30.06 -16.35
CA THR A 742 24.07 -31.46 -16.65
C THR A 742 24.15 -32.36 -15.42
N ASP A 743 23.39 -33.45 -15.42
CA ASP A 743 23.50 -34.54 -14.44
C ASP A 743 24.92 -35.10 -14.31
N SER A 744 25.65 -35.18 -15.42
CA SER A 744 27.05 -35.60 -15.50
C SER A 744 27.96 -34.68 -14.71
N LEU A 745 27.84 -33.36 -14.90
CA LEU A 745 28.61 -32.36 -14.17
C LEU A 745 28.19 -32.27 -12.69
N VAL A 746 26.89 -32.30 -12.40
CA VAL A 746 26.35 -32.27 -11.02
C VAL A 746 26.86 -33.44 -10.19
N LYS A 747 26.96 -34.65 -10.76
CA LYS A 747 27.51 -35.85 -10.08
C LYS A 747 29.02 -35.77 -9.78
N GLN A 748 29.74 -34.82 -10.36
CA GLN A 748 31.18 -34.60 -10.11
C GLN A 748 31.46 -33.50 -9.07
N LEU A 749 30.44 -32.79 -8.58
CA LEU A 749 30.58 -31.67 -7.66
C LEU A 749 31.04 -32.10 -6.26
N ARG A 750 32.27 -31.71 -5.90
CA ARG A 750 32.87 -31.95 -4.57
C ARG A 750 32.76 -30.70 -3.70
N TRP A 751 31.70 -30.64 -2.91
CA TRP A 751 31.47 -29.59 -1.92
C TRP A 751 32.52 -29.62 -0.80
N GLN A 752 33.23 -28.50 -0.62
CA GLN A 752 34.08 -28.23 0.53
C GLN A 752 33.30 -27.38 1.54
N ASN A 753 33.12 -27.85 2.77
CA ASN A 753 32.52 -27.04 3.84
C ASN A 753 33.61 -26.22 4.55
N VAL A 754 33.53 -24.90 4.49
CA VAL A 754 34.46 -23.98 5.14
C VAL A 754 33.68 -22.96 5.95
N LYS A 755 33.89 -22.96 7.27
CA LYS A 755 33.21 -22.09 8.25
C LYS A 755 31.66 -22.13 8.17
N GLY A 756 31.09 -23.26 7.75
CA GLY A 756 29.64 -23.47 7.62
C GLY A 756 29.07 -23.20 6.22
N LEU A 757 29.86 -22.66 5.30
CA LEU A 757 29.46 -22.46 3.90
C LEU A 757 29.96 -23.60 3.01
N GLY A 758 29.08 -24.13 2.16
CA GLY A 758 29.43 -25.08 1.12
C GLY A 758 30.00 -24.36 -0.11
N ILE A 759 31.24 -24.66 -0.48
CA ILE A 759 31.94 -24.09 -1.63
C ILE A 759 32.22 -25.21 -2.63
N VAL A 760 31.93 -24.97 -3.92
CA VAL A 760 32.31 -25.88 -5.01
C VAL A 760 32.74 -25.08 -6.24
N THR A 761 33.65 -25.64 -7.02
CA THR A 761 34.27 -25.01 -8.18
C THR A 761 33.78 -25.66 -9.46
N LEU A 762 33.04 -24.90 -10.27
CA LEU A 762 32.48 -25.36 -11.54
C LEU A 762 33.45 -25.07 -12.69
N THR A 763 33.67 -26.04 -13.57
CA THR A 763 34.36 -25.86 -14.85
C THR A 763 33.82 -26.91 -15.83
N GLY A 764 33.35 -26.48 -16.99
CA GLY A 764 32.66 -27.34 -17.96
C GLY A 764 32.69 -26.73 -19.37
N ARG A 765 32.26 -27.51 -20.36
CA ARG A 765 32.00 -27.02 -21.73
C ARG A 765 30.60 -26.42 -21.77
N LEU A 766 30.49 -25.17 -22.20
CA LEU A 766 29.20 -24.54 -22.49
C LEU A 766 28.77 -24.93 -23.91
N GLU A 767 27.55 -25.43 -24.05
CA GLU A 767 26.99 -25.93 -25.31
C GLU A 767 25.65 -25.24 -25.61
N THR A 768 25.52 -24.74 -26.84
CA THR A 768 24.26 -24.31 -27.42
C THR A 768 23.66 -25.46 -28.23
N THR A 769 22.34 -25.59 -28.25
CA THR A 769 21.62 -26.75 -28.82
C THR A 769 21.48 -26.70 -30.34
N HIS A 770 22.59 -26.52 -31.07
CA HIS A 770 22.60 -26.75 -32.51
C HIS A 770 22.37 -28.25 -32.80
N ILE A 771 21.17 -28.58 -33.28
CA ILE A 771 20.83 -29.92 -33.75
C ILE A 771 21.42 -30.12 -35.16
N ASP A 772 22.70 -30.47 -35.21
CA ASP A 772 23.32 -30.99 -36.43
C ASP A 772 22.76 -32.38 -36.74
N ASN A 773 21.90 -32.46 -37.76
CA ASN A 773 21.36 -33.71 -38.27
C ASN A 773 22.46 -34.54 -38.97
N VAL A 774 23.20 -35.34 -38.20
CA VAL A 774 24.12 -36.35 -38.73
C VAL A 774 23.57 -37.75 -38.46
N SER A 775 23.12 -38.40 -39.51
CA SER A 775 22.70 -39.81 -39.53
C SER A 775 23.86 -40.74 -39.22
N HIS A 776 23.63 -41.78 -38.41
CA HIS A 776 24.51 -42.95 -38.36
C HIS A 776 23.71 -44.23 -38.13
N ASP A 777 23.79 -45.15 -39.09
CA ASP A 777 23.11 -46.45 -39.05
C ASP A 777 23.85 -47.46 -38.15
N SER A 778 23.08 -48.30 -37.45
CA SER A 778 23.48 -49.67 -37.09
C SER A 778 22.23 -50.53 -36.77
N GLU A 779 22.18 -51.74 -37.32
CA GLU A 779 21.00 -52.62 -37.36
C GLU A 779 20.70 -53.37 -36.03
N GLY A 780 19.45 -53.81 -35.79
CA GLY A 780 19.10 -54.40 -34.47
C GLY A 780 17.75 -55.12 -34.25
N ALA A 781 17.23 -55.89 -35.21
CA ALA A 781 16.26 -57.00 -34.98
C ALA A 781 14.87 -56.75 -34.30
N ASN A 782 13.87 -56.40 -35.12
CA ASN A 782 12.56 -57.09 -35.24
C ASN A 782 11.73 -57.53 -34.01
N LYS A 783 10.52 -56.94 -33.84
CA LYS A 783 9.27 -57.75 -33.68
C LYS A 783 7.94 -57.04 -34.05
N LYS A 784 7.43 -57.40 -35.23
CA LYS A 784 6.01 -57.43 -35.68
C LYS A 784 5.07 -56.26 -35.32
N GLN A 785 4.96 -55.35 -36.28
CA GLN A 785 3.82 -54.46 -36.56
C GLN A 785 2.53 -55.26 -36.90
N LYS A 786 1.35 -54.64 -36.73
CA LYS A 786 0.08 -55.05 -37.38
C LYS A 786 -0.65 -53.79 -37.88
N MET A 787 -1.03 -53.76 -39.16
CA MET A 787 -1.68 -52.61 -39.81
C MET A 787 -3.20 -52.81 -39.97
N LEU A 788 -3.93 -51.69 -40.05
CA LEU A 788 -5.15 -51.40 -40.84
C LEU A 788 -5.23 -49.85 -40.89
N THR A 789 -4.83 -49.13 -41.95
CA THR A 789 -5.55 -48.82 -43.23
C THR A 789 -6.95 -48.21 -43.03
N GLY A 790 -7.24 -46.98 -43.47
CA GLY A 790 -6.40 -45.98 -44.17
C GLY A 790 -7.15 -44.68 -44.53
N GLU A 791 -6.42 -43.76 -45.20
CA GLU A 791 -6.84 -42.66 -46.13
C GLU A 791 -8.22 -41.96 -45.96
N SER A 792 -8.37 -40.62 -46.02
CA SER A 792 -7.44 -39.49 -46.31
C SER A 792 -8.15 -38.14 -45.94
N GLY A 793 -7.52 -36.95 -45.90
CA GLY A 793 -6.10 -36.61 -46.05
C GLY A 793 -5.78 -35.15 -46.45
N GLU A 794 -6.50 -34.12 -45.96
CA GLU A 794 -6.23 -32.70 -46.28
C GLU A 794 -4.95 -32.14 -45.64
N THR A 795 -4.32 -31.16 -46.30
CA THR A 795 -3.00 -30.60 -45.92
C THR A 795 -3.09 -29.26 -45.16
N PRO A 796 -2.52 -29.14 -43.95
CA PRO A 796 -2.25 -27.85 -43.32
C PRO A 796 -1.14 -27.08 -44.07
N THR A 797 -1.25 -25.76 -44.17
CA THR A 797 -0.23 -24.90 -44.78
C THR A 797 0.99 -24.72 -43.86
N GLN A 798 2.18 -24.59 -44.44
CA GLN A 798 3.46 -24.61 -43.72
C GLN A 798 3.60 -23.48 -42.66
N ALA A 799 2.87 -22.37 -42.79
CA ALA A 799 2.82 -21.31 -41.77
C ALA A 799 2.33 -21.77 -40.38
N ALA A 800 1.66 -22.93 -40.28
CA ALA A 800 1.21 -23.51 -39.01
C ALA A 800 2.29 -24.29 -38.25
N LEU A 801 3.46 -24.54 -38.85
CA LEU A 801 4.57 -25.28 -38.22
C LEU A 801 5.65 -24.36 -37.63
N ASP A 802 5.87 -23.19 -38.23
CA ASP A 802 6.92 -22.25 -37.81
C ASP A 802 6.57 -21.48 -36.52
N SER A 803 5.28 -21.31 -36.22
CA SER A 803 4.78 -20.57 -35.05
C SER A 803 4.84 -21.36 -33.72
N ALA A 804 5.21 -22.64 -33.75
CA ALA A 804 5.25 -23.52 -32.58
C ALA A 804 6.66 -23.75 -31.99
N LYS A 805 7.71 -23.07 -32.50
CA LYS A 805 9.11 -23.25 -32.06
C LYS A 805 9.78 -21.96 -31.58
N ALA A 806 9.15 -21.30 -30.61
CA ALA A 806 9.76 -20.24 -29.80
C ALA A 806 10.12 -20.73 -28.38
N VAL A 807 10.68 -21.94 -28.28
CA VAL A 807 11.30 -22.40 -27.02
C VAL A 807 12.63 -21.68 -26.87
N VAL A 808 12.79 -20.89 -25.81
CA VAL A 808 14.06 -20.21 -25.50
C VAL A 808 15.12 -21.27 -25.22
N GLU A 809 16.11 -21.39 -26.11
CA GLU A 809 17.18 -22.38 -25.99
C GLU A 809 18.06 -22.07 -24.76
N MET A 810 17.90 -22.86 -23.70
CA MET A 810 18.73 -22.73 -22.50
C MET A 810 20.10 -23.40 -22.74
N PRO A 811 21.23 -22.67 -22.70
CA PRO A 811 22.54 -23.26 -22.89
C PRO A 811 22.87 -24.24 -21.76
N ILE A 812 23.62 -25.29 -22.08
CA ILE A 812 23.91 -26.42 -21.19
C ILE A 812 25.40 -26.40 -20.81
N LEU A 813 25.73 -26.71 -19.55
CA LEU A 813 27.10 -26.88 -19.07
C LEU A 813 27.37 -28.35 -18.78
N ASP A 814 28.22 -28.99 -19.60
CA ASP A 814 28.64 -30.39 -19.44
C ASP A 814 30.12 -30.50 -19.02
N VAL A 815 30.51 -31.71 -18.62
CA VAL A 815 31.87 -32.10 -18.24
C VAL A 815 32.84 -31.82 -19.38
N LEU A 816 34.00 -31.23 -19.07
CA LEU A 816 35.08 -31.07 -20.05
C LEU A 816 35.55 -32.43 -20.57
N PRO A 817 35.50 -32.71 -21.89
CA PRO A 817 36.00 -33.96 -22.44
C PRO A 817 37.52 -34.08 -22.24
N SER A 818 37.99 -35.32 -22.06
CA SER A 818 39.34 -35.65 -21.56
C SER A 818 40.49 -35.07 -22.38
N ASN A 819 40.26 -34.81 -23.67
CA ASN A 819 41.20 -34.18 -24.58
C ASN A 819 41.43 -32.67 -24.26
N LEU A 820 40.39 -31.95 -23.83
CA LEU A 820 40.47 -30.53 -23.46
C LEU A 820 40.83 -30.32 -21.99
N ALA A 821 40.43 -31.24 -21.10
CA ALA A 821 40.76 -31.19 -19.67
C ALA A 821 42.29 -31.19 -19.38
N SER A 822 43.10 -31.65 -20.33
CA SER A 822 44.56 -31.62 -20.24
C SER A 822 45.16 -30.21 -20.43
N ALA A 823 44.48 -29.34 -21.17
CA ALA A 823 44.96 -27.98 -21.45
C ALA A 823 44.66 -27.01 -20.29
N THR A 824 43.44 -27.05 -19.74
CA THR A 824 42.99 -26.14 -18.67
C THR A 824 43.74 -26.30 -17.36
N ARG A 825 44.25 -27.50 -17.06
CA ARG A 825 45.13 -27.78 -15.90
C ARG A 825 46.41 -26.96 -15.86
N SER A 826 46.87 -26.42 -17.00
CA SER A 826 48.06 -25.55 -17.04
C SER A 826 47.78 -24.10 -16.62
N ILE A 827 46.51 -23.69 -16.54
CA ILE A 827 46.09 -22.28 -16.36
C ILE A 827 45.60 -22.00 -14.93
N ALA A 828 44.92 -22.97 -14.29
CA ALA A 828 44.26 -22.77 -13.01
C ALA A 828 45.19 -23.05 -11.80
N GLN A 829 45.91 -22.02 -11.33
CA GLN A 829 46.61 -22.09 -10.04
C GLN A 829 45.63 -22.30 -8.88
N PRO A 830 45.98 -23.09 -7.84
CA PRO A 830 45.07 -23.37 -6.73
C PRO A 830 44.83 -22.12 -5.88
N LEU A 831 43.65 -21.51 -6.02
CA LEU A 831 43.27 -20.30 -5.30
C LEU A 831 42.88 -20.67 -3.86
N HIS A 832 43.39 -19.90 -2.88
CA HIS A 832 43.09 -20.13 -1.47
C HIS A 832 42.09 -19.07 -1.02
N VAL A 833 40.85 -19.49 -0.74
CA VAL A 833 39.73 -18.58 -0.46
C VAL A 833 39.38 -18.61 1.02
N GLY A 834 39.45 -17.44 1.65
CA GLY A 834 39.06 -17.22 3.05
C GLY A 834 40.04 -16.32 3.81
N ASP A 835 39.51 -15.40 4.61
CA ASP A 835 40.35 -14.61 5.52
C ASP A 835 40.75 -15.46 6.75
N LEU A 836 42.06 -15.66 6.92
CA LEU A 836 42.64 -16.27 8.12
C LEU A 836 43.14 -15.17 9.06
N ARG A 837 42.52 -15.07 10.24
CA ARG A 837 42.94 -14.15 11.30
C ARG A 837 43.92 -14.89 12.23
N LEU A 838 45.03 -14.24 12.57
CA LEU A 838 46.07 -14.82 13.43
C LEU A 838 45.57 -15.09 14.86
N THR A 839 44.54 -14.37 15.32
CA THR A 839 43.81 -14.64 16.56
C THR A 839 43.14 -16.01 16.57
N ASP A 840 42.62 -16.42 15.41
CA ASP A 840 41.81 -17.63 15.27
C ASP A 840 42.73 -18.81 15.00
N LEU A 841 43.77 -18.60 14.19
CA LEU A 841 44.89 -19.53 14.05
C LEU A 841 45.55 -19.83 15.41
N ARG A 842 45.77 -18.82 16.26
CA ARG A 842 46.30 -19.00 17.62
C ARG A 842 45.42 -19.95 18.45
N LYS A 843 44.09 -19.74 18.44
CA LYS A 843 43.12 -20.61 19.14
C LYS A 843 43.17 -22.05 18.61
N ILE A 844 43.23 -22.22 17.29
CA ILE A 844 43.34 -23.54 16.64
C ILE A 844 44.62 -24.26 17.09
N MET A 845 45.78 -23.59 17.03
CA MET A 845 47.07 -24.18 17.43
C MET A 845 47.08 -24.59 18.92
N GLN A 846 46.57 -23.70 19.79
CA GLN A 846 46.40 -23.97 21.23
C GLN A 846 45.45 -25.15 21.49
N SER A 847 44.34 -25.26 20.75
CA SER A 847 43.42 -26.41 20.87
C SER A 847 44.02 -27.73 20.39
N SER A 848 45.03 -27.68 19.51
CA SER A 848 45.84 -28.84 19.11
C SER A 848 47.07 -29.11 20.01
N GLY A 849 47.19 -28.41 21.15
CA GLY A 849 48.27 -28.61 22.12
C GLY A 849 49.61 -27.95 21.77
N LEU A 850 49.65 -27.09 20.74
CA LEU A 850 50.84 -26.33 20.35
C LEU A 850 50.84 -24.97 21.07
N THR A 851 51.99 -24.55 21.59
CA THR A 851 52.13 -23.23 22.23
C THR A 851 52.14 -22.15 21.16
N ALA A 852 51.33 -21.09 21.32
CA ALA A 852 51.19 -20.05 20.31
C ALA A 852 51.08 -18.63 20.93
N GLU A 853 51.95 -17.73 20.49
CA GLU A 853 52.10 -16.36 21.02
C GLU A 853 52.11 -15.33 19.89
N LEU A 854 51.36 -14.24 20.07
CA LEU A 854 51.42 -13.08 19.17
C LEU A 854 52.58 -12.17 19.63
N ARG A 855 53.48 -11.81 18.71
CA ARG A 855 54.71 -11.06 19.01
C ARG A 855 54.68 -9.61 18.48
N GLY A 856 53.51 -9.12 18.10
CA GLY A 856 53.31 -7.83 17.42
C GLY A 856 53.29 -7.97 15.90
N GLU A 857 53.10 -6.86 15.19
CA GLU A 857 53.36 -6.70 13.74
C GLU A 857 52.86 -7.85 12.84
N GLY A 858 51.64 -8.35 13.08
CA GLY A 858 51.07 -9.43 12.27
C GLY A 858 51.85 -10.75 12.31
N THR A 859 52.59 -11.01 13.39
CA THR A 859 53.45 -12.20 13.55
C THR A 859 53.03 -13.07 14.73
N LEU A 860 52.86 -14.37 14.47
CA LEU A 860 52.50 -15.42 15.43
C LEU A 860 53.66 -16.43 15.53
N LEU A 861 54.22 -16.62 16.73
CA LEU A 861 55.24 -17.61 17.04
C LEU A 861 54.58 -18.88 17.59
N ILE A 862 54.99 -20.05 17.10
CA ILE A 862 54.45 -21.36 17.48
C ILE A 862 55.62 -22.27 17.91
N ASP A 863 55.51 -22.88 19.10
CA ASP A 863 56.52 -23.75 19.75
C ASP A 863 57.96 -23.20 19.71
N GLY A 864 58.10 -21.88 19.80
CA GLY A 864 59.39 -21.16 19.74
C GLY A 864 60.16 -21.32 18.42
N SER A 865 59.63 -22.08 17.46
CA SER A 865 60.39 -22.65 16.33
C SER A 865 59.78 -22.34 14.96
N VAL A 866 58.46 -22.09 14.88
CA VAL A 866 57.76 -21.77 13.63
C VAL A 866 57.17 -20.37 13.74
N ILE A 867 57.44 -19.52 12.75
CA ILE A 867 56.96 -18.13 12.68
C ILE A 867 55.94 -18.04 11.55
N VAL A 868 54.73 -17.57 11.85
CA VAL A 868 53.68 -17.29 10.87
C VAL A 868 53.44 -15.79 10.80
N ARG A 869 53.80 -15.16 9.68
CA ARG A 869 53.61 -13.73 9.42
C ARG A 869 52.49 -13.52 8.42
N LYS A 870 51.56 -12.59 8.68
CA LYS A 870 50.55 -12.16 7.69
C LYS A 870 50.92 -10.76 7.20
N THR A 871 51.25 -10.64 5.92
CA THR A 871 51.58 -9.35 5.31
C THR A 871 50.32 -8.53 5.03
N GLY A 872 50.47 -7.21 4.86
CA GLY A 872 49.35 -6.29 4.60
C GLY A 872 48.54 -6.58 3.33
N THR A 873 49.09 -7.37 2.39
CA THR A 873 48.41 -7.84 1.18
C THR A 873 47.70 -9.19 1.36
N GLY A 874 47.57 -9.67 2.59
CA GLY A 874 46.86 -10.91 2.93
C GLY A 874 47.66 -12.20 2.73
N ARG A 875 48.89 -12.14 2.21
CA ARG A 875 49.76 -13.32 2.07
C ARG A 875 50.23 -13.79 3.45
N ILE A 876 50.31 -15.11 3.61
CA ILE A 876 50.78 -15.77 4.83
C ILE A 876 52.14 -16.39 4.55
N GLU A 877 53.16 -15.92 5.25
CA GLU A 877 54.52 -16.46 5.24
C GLU A 877 54.69 -17.38 6.44
N VAL A 878 55.35 -18.54 6.24
CA VAL A 878 55.65 -19.50 7.31
C VAL A 878 57.13 -19.82 7.25
N GLU A 879 57.87 -19.38 8.27
CA GLU A 879 59.31 -19.54 8.43
C GLU A 879 59.60 -20.55 9.56
N SER A 880 60.68 -21.32 9.47
CA SER A 880 61.10 -22.31 10.48
C SER A 880 62.51 -22.03 10.95
N VAL A 881 62.68 -21.80 12.25
CA VAL A 881 63.96 -21.51 12.90
C VAL A 881 64.48 -22.78 13.55
N GLY A 882 64.95 -23.73 12.74
CA GLY A 882 65.49 -25.01 13.19
C GLY A 882 65.13 -26.19 12.28
N VAL A 883 65.80 -27.33 12.51
CA VAL A 883 65.73 -28.54 11.67
C VAL A 883 64.55 -29.47 12.07
N THR A 884 63.64 -29.01 12.95
CA THR A 884 62.46 -29.74 13.43
C THR A 884 61.30 -29.67 12.42
N THR A 885 61.42 -30.43 11.33
CA THR A 885 60.45 -30.44 10.22
C THR A 885 59.01 -30.79 10.61
N THR A 886 58.81 -31.58 11.67
CA THR A 886 57.48 -32.06 12.10
C THR A 886 56.52 -30.94 12.47
N SER A 887 56.93 -29.99 13.32
CA SER A 887 56.07 -28.88 13.75
C SER A 887 55.72 -27.94 12.59
N PHE A 888 56.66 -27.70 11.67
CA PHE A 888 56.41 -26.90 10.47
C PHE A 888 55.32 -27.51 9.58
N TYR A 889 55.37 -28.83 9.32
CA TYR A 889 54.33 -29.50 8.54
C TYR A 889 52.99 -29.61 9.27
N ALA A 890 52.99 -29.72 10.61
CA ALA A 890 51.76 -29.68 11.41
C ALA A 890 51.07 -28.30 11.35
N VAL A 891 51.83 -27.21 11.55
CA VAL A 891 51.34 -25.83 11.42
C VAL A 891 50.83 -25.57 10.00
N LYS A 892 51.60 -25.95 8.98
CA LYS A 892 51.21 -25.78 7.57
C LYS A 892 49.92 -26.55 7.23
N ARG A 893 49.73 -27.77 7.75
CA ARG A 893 48.48 -28.54 7.59
C ARG A 893 47.30 -27.81 8.23
N LYS A 894 47.44 -27.33 9.47
CA LYS A 894 46.38 -26.58 10.17
C LYS A 894 46.02 -25.24 9.54
N ILE A 895 46.97 -24.60 8.83
CA ILE A 895 46.69 -23.42 7.99
C ILE A 895 45.84 -23.80 6.77
N TYR A 896 46.14 -24.91 6.08
CA TYR A 896 45.31 -25.39 4.97
C TYR A 896 43.92 -25.85 5.41
N GLU A 897 43.78 -26.51 6.57
CA GLU A 897 42.47 -26.87 7.14
C GLU A 897 41.59 -25.64 7.46
N GLY A 898 42.19 -24.45 7.58
CA GLY A 898 41.49 -23.17 7.82
C GLY A 898 41.15 -22.35 6.57
N LEU A 899 41.46 -22.84 5.37
CA LEU A 899 41.31 -22.14 4.08
C LEU A 899 40.60 -23.03 3.06
N ALA A 900 39.68 -22.49 2.25
CA ALA A 900 39.13 -23.24 1.12
C ALA A 900 40.20 -23.37 0.03
N VAL A 901 40.50 -24.59 -0.42
CA VAL A 901 41.49 -24.84 -1.48
C VAL A 901 40.74 -25.07 -2.79
N VAL A 902 40.60 -24.02 -3.58
CA VAL A 902 40.07 -24.08 -4.95
C VAL A 902 41.15 -24.68 -5.84
N THR A 903 41.20 -26.02 -5.89
CA THR A 903 41.96 -26.76 -6.91
C THR A 903 41.25 -26.61 -8.26
N GLY A 904 41.95 -26.12 -9.28
CA GLY A 904 41.40 -26.04 -10.64
C GLY A 904 41.46 -27.36 -11.41
N GLY A 905 40.35 -28.10 -11.43
CA GLY A 905 40.12 -29.27 -12.31
C GLY A 905 40.67 -30.61 -11.83
#